data_AF-A0A9Q0LQK7-F1
#
_entry.id   AF-A0A9Q0LQK7-F1
#
_cell.length_a   1.000
_cell.length_b   1.000
_cell.length_c   1.000
_cell.angle_alpha   90.00
_cell.angle_beta   90.00
_cell.angle_gamma   90.00
#
_symmetry.space_group_name_H-M   'P 1'
#
loop_
_entity.id
_entity.type
_entity.pdbx_description
1 polymer ?
#
loop_
_entity_poly.entity_id
_entity_poly.type
_entity_poly.pdbx_seq_one_letter_code
_entity_poly.pdbx_strand_id
1 'polypeptide(L)'
;MAYLGDLSLLDALTLGLFLIFLGIFIIELILALIFKTKPEISPKKTFKKQRRRWLRIIFFFVSWILIIILALVFLSFSMFDITHPVVSGLLLSILFFIIVVVLFPVKEKTSDNEMELKDIKNEKKLKGNEIDNKKTSDNENKEEKKSSKSKSKSKSKSKSKSKSQSKSQSLSDIDLENNNKSKSDNENENENDKNKLHNPKNQSNTYTNINNQKSRSKKRFFVNFFIKIKVLFTTKKKIIIPILLSIIFVTFFLSFILEDLCFDRNNLGYTSTKFTRKFMKSSCEEGSPCHVYLTAAENQSSEMIVIFHSSESYSSPCVKFSTTSHPSASGYEFTATAITHKMDPFEVDRYIHYAILDNLNEDTTYFFRAGDQNSNEKWSGEQKFRTTPYNVSDVVFAVGGDSNLYPEWNDITDQMVKYEPAFIVFGGDFAHDDGTLCCYRRWDAWLSQWDKHSKTPSGYSLPIIPAIGNHEVSIGYLYKEVKPKHAPFWFTYFQHTSTLFTDPFKQLTYHSHQINKNTSIITLDTNHIFPMEDQKQWLTDTIQSLRSQSVQNIIVVYHVPMYPSYRKHDNSRSKDIREEWLQILDTQNISVVFEHHSHIMKRSKMLRNDATVAQNGAIYFGGGGWGSLRERDNDNDLRWYEDKIRSSRNIWIVEVHSNDINFTAIDPFGNLLDQVNLN
;
A
#
# COMPACT_ATOMS: atom_id res chain seq x y z
N MET A 1 0.34 2.61 12.04
CA MET A 1 1.66 2.92 11.41
C MET A 1 2.26 4.27 11.87
N ALA A 2 1.72 4.91 12.93
CA ALA A 2 1.99 6.32 13.25
C ALA A 2 3.48 6.69 13.45
N TYR A 3 4.27 5.85 14.10
CA TYR A 3 5.72 6.08 14.30
C TYR A 3 6.57 6.07 13.02
N LEU A 4 6.01 5.66 11.88
CA LEU A 4 6.69 5.70 10.57
C LEU A 4 6.25 6.91 9.72
N GLY A 5 5.32 7.74 10.19
CA GLY A 5 4.86 8.93 9.46
C GLY A 5 5.93 10.02 9.31
N ASP A 6 6.88 10.06 10.26
CA ASP A 6 8.00 11.03 10.28
C ASP A 6 9.36 10.40 9.92
N LEU A 7 9.43 9.10 9.62
CA LEU A 7 10.67 8.49 9.13
C LEU A 7 10.84 8.81 7.64
N SER A 8 11.88 9.57 7.31
CA SER A 8 12.26 9.78 5.92
C SER A 8 12.76 8.47 5.30
N LEU A 9 12.89 8.43 3.97
CA LEU A 9 13.52 7.30 3.27
C LEU A 9 14.94 7.00 3.82
N LEU A 10 15.65 8.04 4.28
CA LEU A 10 16.96 7.90 4.91
C LEU A 10 16.87 7.17 6.27
N ASP A 11 15.80 7.37 7.03
CA ASP A 11 15.61 6.76 8.35
C ASP A 11 15.16 5.30 8.26
N ALA A 12 14.32 4.97 7.27
CA ALA A 12 14.03 3.58 6.92
C ALA A 12 15.31 2.84 6.47
N LEU A 13 16.17 3.51 5.70
CA LEU A 13 17.48 2.98 5.29
C LEU A 13 18.47 2.86 6.46
N THR A 14 18.54 3.82 7.39
CA THR A 14 19.43 3.70 8.56
C THR A 14 18.95 2.66 9.55
N LEU A 15 17.64 2.47 9.74
CA LEU A 15 17.10 1.36 10.54
C LEU A 15 17.42 0.00 9.89
N GLY A 16 17.25 -0.13 8.57
CA GLY A 16 17.67 -1.31 7.82
C GLY A 16 19.17 -1.61 7.93
N LEU A 17 20.01 -0.57 7.79
CA LEU A 17 21.46 -0.67 7.99
C LEU A 17 21.82 -1.02 9.44
N PHE A 18 21.14 -0.44 10.43
CA PHE A 18 21.36 -0.74 11.85
C PHE A 18 21.05 -2.20 12.17
N LEU A 19 19.95 -2.75 11.64
CA LEU A 19 19.61 -4.17 11.78
C LEU A 19 20.64 -5.09 11.09
N ILE A 20 21.18 -4.68 9.93
CA ILE A 20 22.29 -5.37 9.26
C ILE A 20 23.56 -5.35 10.14
N PHE A 21 23.95 -4.19 10.68
CA PHE A 21 25.12 -4.06 11.56
C PHE A 21 24.97 -4.80 12.89
N LEU A 22 23.78 -4.78 13.50
CA LEU A 22 23.46 -5.54 14.71
C LEU A 22 23.55 -7.05 14.44
N GLY A 23 23.04 -7.52 13.28
CA GLY A 23 23.20 -8.89 12.83
C GLY A 23 24.67 -9.29 12.68
N ILE A 24 25.50 -8.44 12.05
CA ILE A 24 26.95 -8.65 11.92
C ILE A 24 27.63 -8.70 13.29
N PHE A 25 27.30 -7.77 14.20
CA PHE A 25 27.88 -7.72 15.55
C PHE A 25 27.54 -8.95 16.39
N ILE A 26 26.29 -9.43 16.33
CA ILE A 26 25.87 -10.68 16.98
C ILE A 26 26.65 -11.87 16.42
N ILE A 27 26.90 -11.91 15.10
CA ILE A 27 27.72 -12.96 14.47
C ILE A 27 29.17 -12.90 14.95
N GLU A 28 29.78 -11.72 15.04
CA GLU A 28 31.14 -11.58 15.59
C GLU A 28 31.21 -11.96 17.08
N LEU A 29 30.21 -11.60 17.88
CA LEU A 29 30.14 -11.96 19.30
C LEU A 29 30.04 -13.48 19.49
N ILE A 30 29.19 -14.16 18.70
CA ILE A 30 29.06 -15.62 18.69
C ILE A 30 30.39 -16.27 18.27
N LEU A 31 31.05 -15.76 17.23
CA LEU A 31 32.37 -16.26 16.80
C LEU A 31 33.43 -16.06 17.89
N ALA A 32 33.46 -14.89 18.55
CA ALA A 32 34.41 -14.59 19.62
C ALA A 32 34.24 -15.53 20.82
N LEU A 33 32.99 -15.76 21.28
CA LEU A 33 32.68 -16.71 22.34
C LEU A 33 33.16 -18.14 22.00
N ILE A 34 32.90 -18.60 20.77
CA ILE A 34 33.29 -19.93 20.29
C ILE A 34 34.81 -20.08 20.13
N PHE A 35 35.55 -19.01 19.82
CA PHE A 35 37.02 -19.05 19.75
C PHE A 35 37.72 -18.82 21.09
N LYS A 36 37.03 -18.29 22.11
CA LYS A 36 37.60 -18.07 23.45
C LYS A 36 37.73 -19.37 24.26
N THR A 37 36.91 -20.39 23.97
CA THR A 37 37.08 -21.74 24.54
C THR A 37 38.24 -22.48 23.88
N LYS A 38 39.42 -22.52 24.53
CA LYS A 38 40.46 -23.52 24.24
C LYS A 38 40.10 -24.83 24.95
N PRO A 39 39.76 -25.94 24.26
CA PRO A 39 39.81 -27.26 24.87
C PRO A 39 41.27 -27.74 24.92
N GLU A 40 41.73 -28.14 26.08
CA GLU A 40 43.04 -28.79 26.22
C GLU A 40 43.02 -30.21 25.61
N ILE A 41 44.14 -30.57 24.98
CA ILE A 41 44.60 -31.93 24.65
C ILE A 41 43.49 -32.92 24.21
N SER A 42 43.10 -32.86 22.93
CA SER A 42 42.30 -33.90 22.27
C SER A 42 42.77 -34.10 20.81
N PRO A 43 42.83 -35.34 20.28
CA PRO A 43 43.59 -35.63 19.06
C PRO A 43 43.13 -34.90 17.79
N LYS A 44 44.11 -34.45 17.00
CA LYS A 44 43.96 -33.55 15.83
C LYS A 44 42.97 -34.01 14.74
N LYS A 45 42.60 -35.30 14.68
CA LYS A 45 41.59 -35.82 13.72
C LYS A 45 40.16 -35.52 14.16
N THR A 46 39.82 -35.71 15.44
CA THR A 46 38.46 -35.52 15.98
C THR A 46 38.06 -34.05 15.96
N PHE A 47 38.93 -33.18 16.46
CA PHE A 47 38.73 -31.73 16.45
C PHE A 47 38.47 -31.17 15.04
N LYS A 48 39.14 -31.70 14.01
CA LYS A 48 38.96 -31.30 12.61
C LYS A 48 37.60 -31.73 12.03
N LYS A 49 37.00 -32.82 12.54
CA LYS A 49 35.64 -33.28 12.20
C LYS A 49 34.58 -32.45 12.95
N GLN A 50 34.80 -32.18 14.23
CA GLN A 50 33.87 -31.43 15.09
C GLN A 50 33.82 -29.93 14.72
N ARG A 51 34.97 -29.29 14.47
CA ARG A 51 35.03 -27.91 13.93
C ARG A 51 34.33 -27.78 12.57
N ARG A 52 34.39 -28.82 11.71
CA ARG A 52 33.62 -28.86 10.45
C ARG A 52 32.11 -29.03 10.66
N ARG A 53 31.66 -29.64 11.77
CA ARG A 53 30.23 -29.74 12.13
C ARG A 53 29.73 -28.40 12.66
N TRP A 54 30.46 -27.78 13.58
CA TRP A 54 30.15 -26.44 14.09
C TRP A 54 30.15 -25.37 12.99
N LEU A 55 31.16 -25.33 12.10
CA LEU A 55 31.18 -24.39 10.97
C LEU A 55 30.02 -24.60 9.98
N ARG A 56 29.42 -25.80 9.91
CA ARG A 56 28.19 -26.03 9.13
C ARG A 56 26.95 -25.51 9.85
N ILE A 57 26.84 -25.74 11.16
CA ILE A 57 25.73 -25.23 11.98
C ILE A 57 25.73 -23.71 11.97
N ILE A 58 26.90 -23.08 12.20
CA ILE A 58 27.10 -21.62 12.10
C ILE A 58 26.76 -21.13 10.69
N PHE A 59 27.20 -21.81 9.63
CA PHE A 59 26.84 -21.44 8.25
C PHE A 59 25.32 -21.45 8.03
N PHE A 60 24.62 -22.50 8.45
CA PHE A 60 23.16 -22.56 8.36
C PHE A 60 22.50 -21.43 9.16
N PHE A 61 22.93 -21.20 10.41
CA PHE A 61 22.35 -20.17 11.28
C PHE A 61 22.59 -18.75 10.74
N VAL A 62 23.80 -18.45 10.25
CA VAL A 62 24.15 -17.17 9.62
C VAL A 62 23.39 -16.97 8.29
N SER A 63 23.26 -18.01 7.47
CA SER A 63 22.42 -17.94 6.27
C SER A 63 20.94 -17.74 6.62
N TRP A 64 20.43 -18.33 7.69
CA TRP A 64 19.05 -18.13 8.14
C TRP A 64 18.82 -16.70 8.63
N ILE A 65 19.74 -16.15 9.40
CA ILE A 65 19.71 -14.73 9.82
C ILE A 65 19.80 -13.79 8.61
N LEU A 66 20.68 -14.05 7.63
CA LEU A 66 20.70 -13.24 6.40
C LEU A 66 19.43 -13.37 5.57
N ILE A 67 18.78 -14.55 5.53
CA ILE A 67 17.49 -14.72 4.86
C ILE A 67 16.40 -13.91 5.57
N ILE A 68 16.37 -13.91 6.91
CA ILE A 68 15.43 -13.08 7.69
C ILE A 68 15.68 -11.59 7.45
N ILE A 69 16.93 -11.13 7.49
CA ILE A 69 17.28 -9.73 7.22
C ILE A 69 16.92 -9.34 5.77
N LEU A 70 17.17 -10.20 4.79
CA LEU A 70 16.77 -9.96 3.39
C LEU A 70 15.25 -9.99 3.19
N ALA A 71 14.52 -10.81 3.95
CA ALA A 71 13.05 -10.83 3.93
C ALA A 71 12.46 -9.57 4.58
N LEU A 72 13.05 -9.06 5.67
CA LEU A 72 12.67 -7.78 6.28
C LEU A 72 12.98 -6.59 5.35
N VAL A 73 14.11 -6.62 4.65
CA VAL A 73 14.44 -5.64 3.60
C VAL A 73 13.47 -5.77 2.41
N PHE A 74 13.09 -6.96 2.00
CA PHE A 74 12.08 -7.17 0.94
C PHE A 74 10.70 -6.64 1.35
N LEU A 75 10.27 -6.90 2.59
CA LEU A 75 9.07 -6.32 3.21
C LEU A 75 9.12 -4.79 3.26
N SER A 76 10.30 -4.18 3.40
CA SER A 76 10.43 -2.73 3.27
C SER A 76 10.30 -2.25 1.82
N PHE A 77 10.82 -2.99 0.83
CA PHE A 77 10.71 -2.61 -0.58
C PHE A 77 9.31 -2.81 -1.17
N SER A 78 8.53 -3.80 -0.70
CA SER A 78 7.14 -3.98 -1.12
C SER A 78 6.21 -2.84 -0.69
N MET A 79 6.65 -1.99 0.26
CA MET A 79 5.91 -0.81 0.74
C MET A 79 6.12 0.45 -0.13
N PHE A 80 7.00 0.40 -1.15
CA PHE A 80 7.41 1.58 -1.94
C PHE A 80 7.16 1.47 -3.46
N ASP A 81 6.47 0.41 -3.91
CA ASP A 81 6.13 0.15 -5.32
C ASP A 81 7.31 0.26 -6.32
N ILE A 82 8.52 -0.06 -5.86
CA ILE A 82 9.75 0.04 -6.67
C ILE A 82 9.88 -1.18 -7.60
N THR A 83 9.07 -1.16 -8.65
CA THR A 83 8.99 -2.10 -9.77
C THR A 83 8.62 -3.55 -9.43
N HIS A 84 7.75 -4.12 -10.27
CA HIS A 84 7.25 -5.50 -10.29
C HIS A 84 8.13 -6.50 -9.50
N PRO A 85 7.65 -7.15 -8.42
CA PRO A 85 8.49 -7.76 -7.37
C PRO A 85 9.45 -8.86 -7.87
N VAL A 86 9.13 -9.50 -9.00
CA VAL A 86 10.03 -10.40 -9.74
C VAL A 86 11.37 -9.74 -10.12
N VAL A 87 11.35 -8.48 -10.58
CA VAL A 87 12.55 -7.72 -11.01
C VAL A 87 13.40 -7.35 -9.80
N SER A 88 12.79 -6.80 -8.75
CA SER A 88 13.48 -6.43 -7.51
C SER A 88 14.04 -7.65 -6.77
N GLY A 89 13.30 -8.78 -6.78
CA GLY A 89 13.81 -10.08 -6.31
C GLY A 89 14.99 -10.61 -7.14
N LEU A 90 15.00 -10.39 -8.47
CA LEU A 90 16.14 -10.71 -9.32
C LEU A 90 17.37 -9.87 -8.95
N LEU A 91 17.20 -8.56 -8.79
CA LEU A 91 18.28 -7.62 -8.47
C LEU A 91 18.89 -7.90 -7.08
N LEU A 92 18.08 -8.18 -6.06
CA LEU A 92 18.53 -8.62 -4.74
C LEU A 92 19.26 -9.98 -4.80
N SER A 93 18.79 -10.92 -5.61
CA SER A 93 19.47 -12.21 -5.83
C SER A 93 20.84 -12.04 -6.51
N ILE A 94 20.96 -11.11 -7.46
CA ILE A 94 22.23 -10.75 -8.11
C ILE A 94 23.18 -10.06 -7.11
N LEU A 95 22.67 -9.14 -6.28
CA LEU A 95 23.47 -8.44 -5.26
C LEU A 95 24.01 -9.42 -4.19
N PHE A 96 23.16 -10.32 -3.70
CA PHE A 96 23.56 -11.38 -2.78
C PHE A 96 24.62 -12.30 -3.39
N PHE A 97 24.48 -12.68 -4.67
CA PHE A 97 25.48 -13.47 -5.39
C PHE A 97 26.83 -12.75 -5.47
N ILE A 98 26.85 -11.44 -5.75
CA ILE A 98 28.08 -10.62 -5.75
C ILE A 98 28.73 -10.63 -4.36
N ILE A 99 27.96 -10.40 -3.30
CA ILE A 99 28.44 -10.40 -1.90
C ILE A 99 29.09 -11.75 -1.54
N VAL A 100 28.41 -12.87 -1.85
CA VAL A 100 28.93 -14.23 -1.59
C VAL A 100 30.20 -14.54 -2.40
N VAL A 101 30.32 -14.03 -3.64
CA VAL A 101 31.54 -14.20 -4.45
C VAL A 101 32.71 -13.36 -3.92
N VAL A 102 32.45 -12.16 -3.39
CA VAL A 102 33.49 -11.26 -2.88
C VAL A 102 34.02 -11.72 -1.52
N LEU A 103 33.14 -12.09 -0.58
CA LEU A 103 33.51 -12.34 0.82
C LEU A 103 34.18 -13.70 1.08
N PHE A 104 34.10 -14.68 0.17
CA PHE A 104 34.70 -16.01 0.39
C PHE A 104 36.07 -16.17 -0.30
N PRO A 105 37.21 -16.09 0.43
CA PRO A 105 38.51 -16.38 -0.14
C PRO A 105 38.66 -17.88 -0.46
N VAL A 106 38.82 -18.19 -1.75
CA VAL A 106 39.27 -19.52 -2.19
C VAL A 106 40.70 -19.73 -1.70
N LYS A 107 40.91 -20.76 -0.88
CA LYS A 107 42.26 -21.15 -0.48
C LYS A 107 42.90 -21.93 -1.61
N GLU A 108 43.95 -21.38 -2.22
CA GLU A 108 44.76 -22.10 -3.21
C GLU A 108 45.39 -23.35 -2.59
N LYS A 109 45.52 -24.39 -3.40
CA LYS A 109 46.18 -25.65 -3.00
C LYS A 109 47.58 -25.70 -3.60
N THR A 110 48.45 -24.82 -3.09
CA THR A 110 49.89 -24.88 -3.31
C THR A 110 50.53 -26.01 -2.48
N SER A 111 51.77 -26.37 -2.84
CA SER A 111 52.60 -27.43 -2.25
C SER A 111 51.95 -28.82 -2.12
N ASP A 112 52.08 -29.62 -3.18
CA ASP A 112 52.41 -31.06 -3.07
C ASP A 112 53.56 -31.39 -4.06
N ASN A 113 53.57 -30.79 -5.26
CA ASN A 113 54.57 -31.02 -6.32
C ASN A 113 55.98 -30.39 -6.10
N GLU A 114 56.24 -29.65 -5.00
CA GLU A 114 57.56 -29.05 -4.73
C GLU A 114 58.57 -30.00 -4.08
N MET A 115 58.16 -31.23 -3.75
CA MET A 115 59.05 -32.29 -3.28
C MET A 115 59.70 -33.02 -4.48
N GLU A 116 58.89 -33.59 -5.39
CA GLU A 116 59.35 -34.28 -6.61
C GLU A 116 60.35 -33.46 -7.45
N LEU A 117 60.13 -32.14 -7.58
CA LEU A 117 60.99 -31.27 -8.40
C LEU A 117 62.38 -30.98 -7.80
N LYS A 118 62.65 -31.40 -6.56
CA LYS A 118 64.00 -31.35 -5.97
C LYS A 118 64.73 -32.68 -6.13
N ASP A 119 64.05 -33.80 -5.90
CA ASP A 119 64.67 -35.12 -6.02
C ASP A 119 65.00 -35.46 -7.48
N ILE A 120 64.11 -35.11 -8.43
CA ILE A 120 64.38 -35.24 -9.87
C ILE A 120 65.59 -34.39 -10.34
N LYS A 121 65.93 -33.30 -9.64
CA LYS A 121 67.14 -32.50 -9.92
C LYS A 121 68.42 -33.12 -9.36
N ASN A 122 68.32 -33.92 -8.31
CA ASN A 122 69.46 -34.68 -7.78
C ASN A 122 69.67 -35.97 -8.58
N GLU A 123 68.61 -36.70 -8.94
CA GLU A 123 68.72 -37.90 -9.77
C GLU A 123 69.07 -37.60 -11.23
N LYS A 124 68.69 -36.45 -11.81
CA LYS A 124 69.25 -36.01 -13.11
C LYS A 124 70.69 -35.49 -13.02
N LYS A 125 71.29 -35.53 -11.82
CA LYS A 125 72.75 -35.58 -11.62
C LYS A 125 73.27 -37.01 -11.47
N LEU A 126 72.53 -37.99 -11.99
CA LEU A 126 73.04 -39.10 -12.80
C LEU A 126 74.46 -38.79 -13.29
N LYS A 127 75.42 -39.65 -12.92
CA LYS A 127 76.06 -40.58 -13.86
C LYS A 127 76.50 -40.03 -15.23
N GLY A 128 76.85 -38.75 -15.31
CA GLY A 128 77.78 -38.23 -16.32
C GLY A 128 79.20 -38.79 -16.18
N ASN A 129 79.45 -39.61 -15.15
CA ASN A 129 80.68 -40.37 -14.93
C ASN A 129 80.62 -41.81 -15.50
N GLU A 130 79.50 -42.21 -16.12
CA GLU A 130 79.35 -43.42 -16.95
C GLU A 130 78.62 -42.98 -18.24
N ILE A 131 79.17 -42.03 -19.02
CA ILE A 131 80.21 -42.27 -20.03
C ILE A 131 79.96 -43.54 -20.83
N ASP A 132 79.55 -43.30 -22.08
CA ASP A 132 79.70 -44.12 -23.28
C ASP A 132 80.43 -45.46 -23.13
N ASN A 133 79.67 -46.54 -22.89
CA ASN A 133 80.16 -47.89 -23.17
C ASN A 133 79.08 -48.80 -23.79
N LYS A 134 79.08 -48.83 -25.13
CA LYS A 134 78.41 -49.76 -26.06
C LYS A 134 76.88 -49.68 -26.09
N LYS A 135 76.20 -49.42 -27.23
CA LYS A 135 76.31 -49.91 -28.64
C LYS A 135 75.83 -51.35 -28.84
N THR A 136 75.32 -51.61 -30.04
CA THR A 136 74.58 -52.81 -30.52
C THR A 136 73.16 -52.93 -29.93
N SER A 137 72.12 -53.26 -30.70
CA SER A 137 72.01 -53.38 -32.18
C SER A 137 70.54 -53.34 -32.65
N ASP A 138 70.33 -52.71 -33.80
CA ASP A 138 69.47 -53.09 -34.94
C ASP A 138 67.95 -53.41 -34.82
N ASN A 139 67.28 -53.00 -35.91
CA ASN A 139 66.21 -53.68 -36.64
C ASN A 139 64.70 -53.53 -36.30
N GLU A 140 64.02 -53.01 -37.34
CA GLU A 140 62.85 -53.59 -38.04
C GLU A 140 61.38 -53.39 -37.56
N ASN A 141 60.55 -53.02 -38.55
CA ASN A 141 59.21 -53.56 -38.90
C ASN A 141 58.05 -53.59 -37.85
N LYS A 142 56.75 -53.56 -38.20
CA LYS A 142 55.91 -53.04 -39.31
C LYS A 142 54.44 -53.40 -38.94
N GLU A 143 53.47 -53.03 -39.79
CA GLU A 143 52.10 -53.64 -39.87
C GLU A 143 51.13 -53.30 -38.69
N GLU A 144 49.87 -52.87 -38.87
CA GLU A 144 48.65 -53.42 -39.52
C GLU A 144 47.82 -54.37 -38.60
N LYS A 145 46.50 -54.65 -38.73
CA LYS A 145 45.47 -54.43 -39.78
C LYS A 145 44.01 -54.64 -39.22
N LYS A 146 43.02 -53.88 -39.73
CA LYS A 146 41.58 -54.28 -39.98
C LYS A 146 40.68 -54.69 -38.76
N SER A 147 39.35 -54.91 -38.87
CA SER A 147 38.35 -54.97 -39.98
C SER A 147 36.94 -54.47 -39.51
N SER A 148 36.12 -53.73 -40.29
CA SER A 148 35.14 -54.11 -41.36
C SER A 148 33.84 -54.80 -40.86
N LYS A 149 32.60 -54.63 -41.37
CA LYS A 149 32.00 -54.29 -42.71
C LYS A 149 30.61 -53.57 -42.56
N SER A 150 29.75 -53.42 -43.60
CA SER A 150 29.79 -52.52 -44.79
C SER A 150 28.62 -52.82 -45.79
N LYS A 151 28.13 -51.79 -46.55
CA LYS A 151 27.44 -51.81 -47.90
C LYS A 151 26.73 -50.45 -48.16
N SER A 152 27.07 -49.62 -49.17
CA SER A 152 26.83 -49.66 -50.66
C SER A 152 25.48 -49.06 -51.08
N LYS A 153 25.28 -48.21 -52.13
CA LYS A 153 25.95 -47.98 -53.44
C LYS A 153 25.86 -46.47 -53.86
N SER A 154 26.85 -45.83 -54.52
CA SER A 154 27.02 -45.53 -55.98
C SER A 154 25.84 -44.82 -56.72
N LYS A 155 25.99 -43.89 -57.69
CA LYS A 155 26.96 -43.90 -58.84
C LYS A 155 26.96 -42.58 -59.70
N SER A 156 28.14 -42.13 -60.19
CA SER A 156 28.43 -41.44 -61.51
C SER A 156 27.78 -40.07 -61.91
N LYS A 157 28.34 -39.19 -62.78
CA LYS A 157 29.62 -39.13 -63.58
C LYS A 157 29.96 -37.68 -64.11
N SER A 158 31.26 -37.41 -64.36
CA SER A 158 31.95 -36.55 -65.39
C SER A 158 31.15 -35.61 -66.33
N LYS A 159 31.60 -34.43 -66.84
CA LYS A 159 32.92 -33.72 -67.08
C LYS A 159 32.60 -32.26 -67.57
N SER A 160 33.48 -31.29 -67.94
CA SER A 160 34.75 -30.73 -67.40
C SER A 160 35.34 -29.59 -68.30
N LYS A 161 36.01 -28.55 -67.75
CA LYS A 161 36.82 -27.45 -68.40
C LYS A 161 36.05 -26.34 -69.17
N SER A 162 36.50 -25.06 -69.29
CA SER A 162 37.52 -24.23 -68.58
C SER A 162 37.59 -22.74 -69.04
N LYS A 163 37.82 -21.77 -68.14
CA LYS A 163 38.27 -20.34 -68.37
C LYS A 163 37.28 -19.41 -69.14
N SER A 164 37.28 -18.06 -69.07
CA SER A 164 37.93 -17.03 -68.19
C SER A 164 37.32 -15.60 -68.35
N GLN A 165 37.35 -14.77 -67.29
CA GLN A 165 37.31 -13.27 -67.20
C GLN A 165 36.52 -12.38 -68.22
N SER A 166 35.67 -11.45 -67.72
CA SER A 166 35.83 -9.97 -67.83
C SER A 166 34.62 -9.18 -67.23
N LYS A 167 34.28 -7.95 -67.71
CA LYS A 167 33.63 -6.84 -66.94
C LYS A 167 32.60 -6.01 -67.75
N SER A 168 31.91 -5.05 -67.08
CA SER A 168 31.05 -3.94 -67.58
C SER A 168 29.56 -4.30 -67.90
N GLN A 169 28.53 -3.57 -67.37
CA GLN A 169 27.82 -2.34 -67.85
C GLN A 169 26.83 -2.58 -69.03
N SER A 170 25.69 -1.89 -69.23
CA SER A 170 24.88 -0.90 -68.46
C SER A 170 23.47 -0.72 -69.12
N LEU A 171 22.75 0.41 -68.89
CA LEU A 171 21.36 0.82 -69.29
C LEU A 171 20.32 0.56 -68.17
N SER A 172 19.49 1.49 -67.64
CA SER A 172 18.91 2.81 -68.07
C SER A 172 17.61 2.70 -68.90
N ASP A 173 16.61 3.60 -68.81
CA ASP A 173 16.36 4.80 -67.95
C ASP A 173 15.00 4.62 -67.18
N ILE A 174 14.03 5.51 -66.85
CA ILE A 174 13.69 6.97 -66.91
C ILE A 174 12.45 7.13 -65.95
N ASP A 175 11.97 8.22 -65.32
CA ASP A 175 12.33 9.65 -65.10
C ASP A 175 11.78 10.10 -63.69
N LEU A 176 11.07 11.20 -63.30
CA LEU A 176 10.54 12.45 -63.90
C LEU A 176 10.28 13.54 -62.78
N GLU A 177 10.74 14.78 -63.02
CA GLU A 177 10.37 16.15 -62.49
C GLU A 177 9.92 16.57 -61.04
N ASN A 178 10.56 17.69 -60.61
CA ASN A 178 10.04 18.94 -59.98
C ASN A 178 9.38 19.02 -58.57
N ASN A 179 10.04 19.73 -57.63
CA ASN A 179 9.78 21.19 -57.45
C ASN A 179 10.83 21.96 -56.59
N ASN A 180 10.70 23.31 -56.53
CA ASN A 180 11.71 24.28 -56.06
C ASN A 180 11.39 25.07 -54.76
N LYS A 181 12.45 25.67 -54.18
CA LYS A 181 12.57 26.87 -53.29
C LYS A 181 13.15 26.59 -51.89
N SER A 182 13.80 27.53 -51.17
CA SER A 182 14.87 28.54 -51.43
C SER A 182 14.87 29.62 -50.31
N LYS A 183 15.98 30.35 -50.13
CA LYS A 183 16.23 31.44 -49.12
C LYS A 183 16.38 31.01 -47.64
N SER A 184 16.84 31.84 -46.69
CA SER A 184 18.07 32.69 -46.49
C SER A 184 17.83 33.63 -45.27
N ASP A 185 18.70 34.50 -44.72
CA ASP A 185 20.02 35.11 -45.04
C ASP A 185 20.81 35.50 -43.74
N ASN A 186 22.15 35.38 -43.78
CA ASN A 186 23.21 36.28 -43.22
C ASN A 186 23.38 36.70 -41.73
N GLU A 187 24.55 37.36 -41.52
CA GLU A 187 25.09 38.15 -40.38
C GLU A 187 25.56 37.38 -39.12
N ASN A 188 26.82 37.46 -38.62
CA ASN A 188 27.84 38.55 -38.43
C ASN A 188 27.38 39.59 -37.38
N GLU A 189 28.17 40.19 -36.47
CA GLU A 189 29.62 40.41 -36.19
C GLU A 189 29.83 40.41 -34.63
N ASN A 190 30.98 40.57 -33.92
CA ASN A 190 32.46 40.46 -34.03
C ASN A 190 33.01 40.63 -32.56
N GLU A 191 34.28 40.52 -32.12
CA GLU A 191 35.61 40.20 -32.70
C GLU A 191 36.58 39.67 -31.57
N ASN A 192 37.89 39.54 -31.87
CA ASN A 192 39.13 39.73 -31.07
C ASN A 192 39.12 39.77 -29.50
N ASP A 193 40.16 39.26 -28.80
CA ASP A 193 41.55 39.74 -28.95
C ASP A 193 42.70 38.84 -28.36
N LYS A 194 43.92 39.10 -28.86
CA LYS A 194 45.29 38.86 -28.31
C LYS A 194 45.82 37.46 -27.91
N ASN A 195 46.71 37.00 -28.79
CA ASN A 195 48.16 36.78 -28.55
C ASN A 195 48.78 35.36 -28.47
N LYS A 196 50.10 35.33 -28.75
CA LYS A 196 50.92 34.21 -29.23
C LYS A 196 52.19 33.99 -28.39
N LEU A 197 52.60 32.71 -28.30
CA LEU A 197 53.98 32.22 -28.02
C LEU A 197 54.58 32.65 -26.64
N HIS A 198 55.59 31.98 -26.07
CA HIS A 198 56.57 31.03 -26.60
C HIS A 198 56.79 29.82 -25.65
N ASN A 199 57.42 28.76 -26.17
CA ASN A 199 57.94 27.60 -25.42
C ASN A 199 59.47 27.80 -25.19
N PRO A 200 60.03 27.41 -24.02
CA PRO A 200 60.89 26.22 -24.04
C PRO A 200 60.77 25.29 -22.80
N LYS A 201 61.38 24.10 -22.91
CA LYS A 201 61.22 22.95 -22.00
C LYS A 201 62.21 22.96 -20.82
N ASN A 202 61.75 22.48 -19.65
CA ASN A 202 62.27 21.32 -18.88
C ASN A 202 62.27 21.55 -17.35
N GLN A 203 61.47 20.77 -16.60
CA GLN A 203 61.95 19.96 -15.45
C GLN A 203 60.84 19.08 -14.83
N SER A 204 61.26 18.13 -13.97
CA SER A 204 60.46 17.27 -13.07
C SER A 204 59.57 16.16 -13.68
N ASN A 205 60.05 14.92 -13.56
CA ASN A 205 59.21 13.72 -13.52
C ASN A 205 58.76 13.47 -12.08
N THR A 206 57.46 13.32 -11.79
CA THR A 206 57.01 12.67 -10.54
C THR A 206 55.56 12.14 -10.53
N TYR A 207 54.64 12.70 -11.32
CA TYR A 207 53.20 12.44 -11.14
C TYR A 207 52.57 11.29 -11.97
N THR A 208 53.28 10.70 -12.94
CA THR A 208 52.70 9.73 -13.89
C THR A 208 52.55 8.29 -13.37
N ASN A 209 53.16 7.93 -12.23
CA ASN A 209 53.21 6.52 -11.79
C ASN A 209 51.94 6.03 -11.04
N ILE A 210 51.24 6.93 -10.33
CA ILE A 210 50.12 6.56 -9.45
C ILE A 210 48.89 6.07 -10.25
N ASN A 211 48.56 6.73 -11.36
CA ASN A 211 47.38 6.38 -12.16
C ASN A 211 47.55 5.04 -12.90
N ASN A 212 48.76 4.70 -13.33
CA ASN A 212 49.05 3.39 -13.92
C ASN A 212 48.92 2.24 -12.89
N GLN A 213 49.31 2.46 -11.62
CA GLN A 213 49.03 1.50 -10.55
C GLN A 213 47.53 1.36 -10.26
N LYS A 214 46.76 2.46 -10.12
CA LYS A 214 45.31 2.38 -9.87
C LYS A 214 44.56 1.67 -11.02
N SER A 215 44.93 1.94 -12.28
CA SER A 215 44.36 1.27 -13.46
C SER A 215 44.68 -0.24 -13.50
N ARG A 216 45.96 -0.60 -13.31
CA ARG A 216 46.38 -2.01 -13.25
C ARG A 216 45.78 -2.75 -12.04
N SER A 217 45.59 -2.07 -10.91
CA SER A 217 44.91 -2.60 -9.72
C SER A 217 43.45 -2.95 -10.02
N LYS A 218 42.65 -2.02 -10.58
CA LYS A 218 41.27 -2.29 -10.98
C LYS A 218 41.19 -3.45 -11.99
N LYS A 219 42.05 -3.48 -13.02
CA LYS A 219 42.10 -4.63 -13.96
C LYS A 219 42.48 -5.95 -13.27
N ARG A 220 43.45 -5.98 -12.35
CA ARG A 220 43.79 -7.18 -11.55
C ARG A 220 42.63 -7.62 -10.66
N PHE A 221 41.89 -6.69 -10.04
CA PHE A 221 40.72 -7.00 -9.23
C PHE A 221 39.63 -7.69 -10.05
N PHE A 222 39.23 -7.12 -11.19
CA PHE A 222 38.23 -7.74 -12.08
C PHE A 222 38.70 -9.08 -12.66
N VAL A 223 39.96 -9.19 -13.10
CA VAL A 223 40.52 -10.47 -13.59
C VAL A 223 40.52 -11.53 -12.48
N ASN A 224 40.96 -11.20 -11.26
CA ASN A 224 40.95 -12.14 -10.14
C ASN A 224 39.52 -12.46 -9.67
N PHE A 225 38.56 -11.55 -9.79
CA PHE A 225 37.13 -11.78 -9.53
C PHE A 225 36.54 -12.78 -10.54
N PHE A 226 36.74 -12.56 -11.85
CA PHE A 226 36.29 -13.51 -12.88
C PHE A 226 37.02 -14.86 -12.80
N ILE A 227 38.30 -14.90 -12.43
CA ILE A 227 39.02 -16.16 -12.16
C ILE A 227 38.45 -16.87 -10.92
N LYS A 228 38.19 -16.17 -9.81
CA LYS A 228 37.53 -16.74 -8.61
C LYS A 228 36.16 -17.32 -8.96
N ILE A 229 35.33 -16.59 -9.71
CA ILE A 229 34.05 -17.09 -10.23
C ILE A 229 34.28 -18.37 -11.04
N LYS A 230 35.19 -18.35 -12.02
CA LYS A 230 35.49 -19.50 -12.88
C LYS A 230 36.02 -20.71 -12.11
N VAL A 231 36.75 -20.51 -11.01
CA VAL A 231 37.23 -21.57 -10.11
C VAL A 231 36.13 -22.12 -9.20
N LEU A 232 35.26 -21.27 -8.64
CA LEU A 232 34.05 -21.72 -7.93
C LEU A 232 33.14 -22.54 -8.87
N PHE A 233 32.83 -21.98 -10.05
CA PHE A 233 32.01 -22.59 -11.09
C PHE A 233 32.71 -23.71 -11.89
N THR A 234 33.89 -24.18 -11.47
CA THR A 234 34.47 -25.44 -11.97
C THR A 234 34.61 -26.46 -10.84
N THR A 235 35.15 -26.06 -9.69
CA THR A 235 35.39 -26.97 -8.55
C THR A 235 34.16 -27.28 -7.70
N LYS A 236 33.10 -26.45 -7.73
CA LYS A 236 31.92 -26.58 -6.86
C LYS A 236 30.56 -26.49 -7.57
N LYS A 237 30.49 -26.70 -8.90
CA LYS A 237 29.21 -26.69 -9.67
C LYS A 237 28.07 -27.46 -8.98
N LYS A 238 28.36 -28.68 -8.51
CA LYS A 238 27.42 -29.58 -7.82
C LYS A 238 26.82 -29.06 -6.50
N ILE A 239 27.30 -27.92 -5.98
CA ILE A 239 26.80 -27.30 -4.75
C ILE A 239 26.27 -25.89 -5.04
N ILE A 240 26.98 -25.11 -5.85
CA ILE A 240 26.60 -23.71 -6.16
C ILE A 240 25.31 -23.66 -6.99
N ILE A 241 25.15 -24.55 -7.98
CA ILE A 241 23.96 -24.53 -8.84
C ILE A 241 22.69 -24.88 -8.04
N PRO A 242 22.65 -25.96 -7.21
CA PRO A 242 21.52 -26.20 -6.30
C PRO A 242 21.22 -25.04 -5.34
N ILE A 243 22.23 -24.37 -4.78
CA ILE A 243 22.01 -23.23 -3.89
C ILE A 243 21.38 -22.04 -4.65
N LEU A 244 21.88 -21.71 -5.84
CA LEU A 244 21.30 -20.64 -6.65
C LEU A 244 19.87 -20.96 -7.10
N LEU A 245 19.61 -22.20 -7.53
CA LEU A 245 18.25 -22.65 -7.86
C LEU A 245 17.33 -22.62 -6.64
N SER A 246 17.84 -22.96 -5.44
CA SER A 246 17.07 -22.88 -4.20
C SER A 246 16.74 -21.44 -3.82
N ILE A 247 17.67 -20.50 -3.99
CA ILE A 247 17.43 -19.07 -3.73
C ILE A 247 16.41 -18.51 -4.73
N ILE A 248 16.59 -18.79 -6.04
CA ILE A 248 15.64 -18.35 -7.08
C ILE A 248 14.24 -18.93 -6.82
N PHE A 249 14.16 -20.22 -6.47
CA PHE A 249 12.90 -20.88 -6.11
C PHE A 249 12.27 -20.24 -4.88
N VAL A 250 13.01 -20.02 -3.78
CA VAL A 250 12.49 -19.39 -2.56
C VAL A 250 12.03 -17.96 -2.82
N THR A 251 12.81 -17.14 -3.55
CA THR A 251 12.40 -15.77 -3.90
C THR A 251 11.14 -15.76 -4.76
N PHE A 252 11.05 -16.62 -5.77
CA PHE A 252 9.86 -16.72 -6.63
C PHE A 252 8.62 -17.22 -5.87
N PHE A 253 8.80 -18.27 -5.06
CA PHE A 253 7.75 -18.86 -4.23
C PHE A 253 7.25 -17.89 -3.15
N LEU A 254 8.15 -17.11 -2.54
CA LEU A 254 7.79 -16.07 -1.57
C LEU A 254 7.06 -14.90 -2.24
N SER A 255 7.52 -14.44 -3.41
CA SER A 255 6.81 -13.40 -4.19
C SER A 255 5.41 -13.85 -4.62
N PHE A 256 5.22 -15.13 -4.96
CA PHE A 256 3.92 -15.70 -5.29
C PHE A 256 3.02 -15.88 -4.05
N ILE A 257 3.57 -16.32 -2.91
CA ILE A 257 2.79 -16.45 -1.68
C ILE A 257 2.38 -15.09 -1.12
N LEU A 258 3.22 -14.06 -1.25
CA LEU A 258 2.95 -12.68 -0.80
C LEU A 258 2.25 -11.80 -1.87
N GLU A 259 1.83 -12.39 -2.99
CA GLU A 259 1.07 -11.68 -4.03
C GLU A 259 -0.25 -11.14 -3.44
N ASP A 260 -0.50 -9.84 -3.66
CA ASP A 260 -1.64 -9.08 -3.14
C ASP A 260 -1.88 -9.31 -1.63
N LEU A 261 -0.82 -9.17 -0.83
CA LEU A 261 -0.86 -9.17 0.63
C LEU A 261 -1.68 -7.96 1.16
N CYS A 262 -2.88 -8.23 1.64
CA CYS A 262 -3.54 -7.38 2.62
C CYS A 262 -2.96 -7.68 4.01
N PHE A 263 -2.49 -6.67 4.74
CA PHE A 263 -1.88 -6.85 6.06
C PHE A 263 -2.56 -6.00 7.12
N ASP A 264 -3.25 -6.67 8.04
CA ASP A 264 -3.78 -6.06 9.26
C ASP A 264 -2.78 -6.26 10.42
N ARG A 265 -2.35 -5.13 10.99
CA ARG A 265 -1.40 -5.03 12.12
C ARG A 265 -2.03 -5.38 13.47
N ASN A 266 -3.34 -5.24 13.57
CA ASN A 266 -4.10 -5.23 14.81
C ASN A 266 -4.88 -6.55 14.97
N ASN A 267 -5.42 -7.08 13.87
CA ASN A 267 -6.07 -8.39 13.82
C ASN A 267 -5.54 -9.24 12.64
N LEU A 268 -4.59 -10.14 12.95
CA LEU A 268 -3.99 -11.05 11.97
C LEU A 268 -5.00 -11.95 11.24
N GLY A 269 -6.23 -12.11 11.74
CA GLY A 269 -7.30 -12.84 11.05
C GLY A 269 -7.74 -12.21 9.72
N TYR A 270 -7.52 -10.90 9.53
CA TYR A 270 -7.77 -10.20 8.26
C TYR A 270 -6.53 -10.10 7.37
N THR A 271 -5.35 -10.49 7.86
CA THR A 271 -4.14 -10.60 7.02
C THR A 271 -4.30 -11.76 6.04
N SER A 272 -4.21 -11.46 4.74
CA SER A 272 -4.41 -12.45 3.68
C SER A 272 -3.64 -12.09 2.41
N THR A 273 -3.28 -13.11 1.64
CA THR A 273 -2.68 -12.98 0.30
C THR A 273 -3.57 -13.65 -0.75
N LYS A 274 -3.34 -13.34 -2.03
CA LYS A 274 -4.07 -13.91 -3.18
C LYS A 274 -4.05 -15.44 -3.21
N PHE A 275 -2.98 -16.05 -2.69
CA PHE A 275 -2.90 -17.50 -2.53
C PHE A 275 -3.84 -17.99 -1.42
N THR A 276 -3.84 -17.34 -0.25
CA THR A 276 -4.68 -17.76 0.89
C THR A 276 -6.18 -17.51 0.67
N ARG A 277 -6.57 -16.41 0.00
CA ARG A 277 -7.99 -16.05 -0.21
C ARG A 277 -8.74 -17.09 -1.04
N LYS A 278 -8.05 -17.82 -1.94
CA LYS A 278 -8.59 -18.95 -2.71
C LYS A 278 -9.04 -20.15 -1.86
N PHE A 279 -8.65 -20.20 -0.59
CA PHE A 279 -9.05 -21.25 0.36
C PHE A 279 -9.95 -20.70 1.50
N MET A 280 -10.28 -19.41 1.47
CA MET A 280 -11.24 -18.79 2.39
C MET A 280 -12.67 -18.93 1.84
N LYS A 281 -13.67 -19.05 2.71
CA LYS A 281 -15.08 -18.94 2.31
C LYS A 281 -15.32 -17.58 1.62
N SER A 282 -16.20 -17.54 0.62
CA SER A 282 -16.67 -16.25 0.12
C SER A 282 -17.36 -15.47 1.23
N SER A 283 -17.19 -14.15 1.20
CA SER A 283 -17.94 -13.17 1.99
C SER A 283 -19.26 -12.75 1.32
N CYS A 284 -19.44 -13.09 0.04
CA CYS A 284 -20.62 -12.79 -0.75
C CYS A 284 -20.96 -14.03 -1.60
N GLU A 285 -22.08 -14.67 -1.32
CA GLU A 285 -22.54 -15.89 -2.02
C GLU A 285 -23.42 -15.52 -3.21
N GLU A 286 -23.77 -16.51 -4.04
CA GLU A 286 -24.74 -16.34 -5.14
C GLU A 286 -26.18 -16.32 -4.60
N GLY A 287 -27.14 -15.77 -5.35
CA GLY A 287 -28.52 -15.63 -4.90
C GLY A 287 -28.81 -14.26 -4.28
N SER A 288 -29.19 -14.24 -2.99
CA SER A 288 -29.62 -13.03 -2.25
C SER A 288 -28.51 -11.99 -2.06
N PRO A 289 -28.83 -10.69 -1.86
CA PRO A 289 -27.83 -9.68 -1.56
C PRO A 289 -27.01 -10.02 -0.31
N CYS A 290 -25.69 -9.89 -0.39
CA CYS A 290 -24.78 -10.28 0.69
C CYS A 290 -24.53 -9.17 1.72
N HIS A 291 -24.72 -7.91 1.33
CA HIS A 291 -24.79 -6.75 2.24
C HIS A 291 -25.96 -5.87 1.81
N VAL A 292 -26.69 -5.31 2.77
CA VAL A 292 -27.76 -4.31 2.55
C VAL A 292 -27.67 -3.28 3.67
N TYR A 293 -27.50 -2.01 3.31
CA TYR A 293 -27.33 -0.90 4.26
C TYR A 293 -27.83 0.42 3.64
N LEU A 294 -27.80 1.48 4.44
CA LEU A 294 -28.40 2.76 4.15
C LEU A 294 -27.38 3.90 4.17
N THR A 295 -27.52 4.82 3.25
CA THR A 295 -26.88 6.14 3.29
C THR A 295 -27.93 7.24 3.23
N ALA A 296 -27.62 8.38 3.84
CA ALA A 296 -28.46 9.55 3.76
C ALA A 296 -28.50 10.09 2.32
N ALA A 297 -29.69 10.48 1.87
CA ALA A 297 -29.88 11.37 0.73
C ALA A 297 -29.75 12.84 1.16
N GLU A 298 -29.76 13.79 0.23
CA GLU A 298 -29.57 15.22 0.55
C GLU A 298 -30.71 15.80 1.40
N ASN A 299 -31.93 15.23 1.35
CA ASN A 299 -33.01 15.52 2.31
C ASN A 299 -33.50 14.24 3.03
N GLN A 300 -33.06 14.03 4.28
CA GLN A 300 -33.42 12.83 5.06
C GLN A 300 -34.91 12.73 5.46
N SER A 301 -35.67 13.82 5.32
CA SER A 301 -37.11 13.82 5.67
C SER A 301 -38.00 13.25 4.56
N SER A 302 -37.52 13.22 3.31
CA SER A 302 -38.29 12.76 2.15
C SER A 302 -37.55 11.79 1.23
N GLU A 303 -36.29 11.48 1.51
CA GLU A 303 -35.43 10.67 0.63
C GLU A 303 -34.53 9.71 1.45
N MET A 304 -34.25 8.53 0.89
CA MET A 304 -33.35 7.53 1.48
C MET A 304 -32.59 6.78 0.39
N ILE A 305 -31.29 6.49 0.61
CA ILE A 305 -30.50 5.69 -0.33
C ILE A 305 -30.29 4.29 0.25
N VAL A 306 -30.72 3.28 -0.49
CA VAL A 306 -30.50 1.87 -0.18
C VAL A 306 -29.37 1.33 -1.06
N ILE A 307 -28.31 0.85 -0.43
CA ILE A 307 -27.15 0.26 -1.10
C ILE A 307 -27.10 -1.24 -0.79
N PHE A 308 -26.95 -2.06 -1.83
CA PHE A 308 -26.85 -3.51 -1.67
C PHE A 308 -25.82 -4.16 -2.60
N HIS A 309 -25.16 -5.22 -2.10
CA HIS A 309 -24.06 -5.91 -2.78
C HIS A 309 -24.49 -7.31 -3.22
N SER A 310 -24.03 -7.75 -4.38
CA SER A 310 -24.19 -9.13 -4.88
C SER A 310 -22.90 -9.64 -5.54
N SER A 311 -22.76 -10.97 -5.61
CA SER A 311 -21.64 -11.63 -6.30
C SER A 311 -21.86 -11.74 -7.83
N GLU A 312 -23.11 -11.63 -8.26
CA GLU A 312 -23.56 -11.85 -9.65
C GLU A 312 -24.45 -10.70 -10.13
N SER A 313 -24.46 -10.43 -11.44
CA SER A 313 -25.30 -9.37 -12.00
C SER A 313 -26.79 -9.73 -11.89
N TYR A 314 -27.55 -8.86 -11.23
CA TYR A 314 -29.02 -8.92 -11.27
C TYR A 314 -29.55 -8.37 -12.60
N SER A 315 -30.74 -8.83 -12.99
CA SER A 315 -31.38 -8.53 -14.28
C SER A 315 -32.31 -7.32 -14.21
N SER A 316 -33.03 -7.14 -13.10
CA SER A 316 -33.80 -5.94 -12.78
C SER A 316 -33.65 -5.60 -11.28
N PRO A 317 -32.45 -5.20 -10.84
CA PRO A 317 -32.21 -4.88 -9.43
C PRO A 317 -33.10 -3.72 -8.98
N CYS A 318 -33.77 -3.88 -7.84
CA CYS A 318 -34.65 -2.87 -7.28
C CYS A 318 -34.82 -3.02 -5.76
N VAL A 319 -35.46 -2.03 -5.15
CA VAL A 319 -35.92 -2.06 -3.76
C VAL A 319 -37.42 -1.92 -3.73
N LYS A 320 -38.11 -2.83 -3.04
CA LYS A 320 -39.54 -2.75 -2.76
C LYS A 320 -39.75 -2.21 -1.36
N PHE A 321 -40.66 -1.26 -1.19
CA PHE A 321 -40.88 -0.59 0.09
C PHE A 321 -42.33 -0.15 0.31
N SER A 322 -42.70 0.06 1.58
CA SER A 322 -44.07 0.33 2.05
C SER A 322 -44.04 0.86 3.48
N THR A 323 -45.18 1.30 4.03
CA THR A 323 -45.32 1.65 5.45
C THR A 323 -45.72 0.47 6.35
N THR A 324 -45.82 -0.76 5.81
CA THR A 324 -46.22 -1.97 6.54
C THR A 324 -45.26 -3.15 6.32
N SER A 325 -45.07 -4.03 7.31
CA SER A 325 -44.23 -5.22 7.13
C SER A 325 -44.86 -6.24 6.17
N HIS A 326 -44.06 -6.86 5.30
CA HIS A 326 -44.48 -7.94 4.41
C HIS A 326 -43.59 -9.20 4.56
N PRO A 327 -44.19 -10.41 4.62
CA PRO A 327 -43.45 -11.66 4.85
C PRO A 327 -42.54 -12.08 3.67
N SER A 328 -42.76 -11.53 2.49
CA SER A 328 -42.05 -11.82 1.23
C SER A 328 -41.92 -10.56 0.37
N ALA A 329 -41.19 -10.63 -0.76
CA ALA A 329 -41.03 -9.54 -1.72
C ALA A 329 -42.29 -9.21 -2.57
N SER A 330 -43.49 -9.41 -2.01
CA SER A 330 -44.78 -9.21 -2.65
C SER A 330 -45.75 -8.57 -1.65
N GLY A 331 -46.39 -7.46 -2.05
CA GLY A 331 -47.37 -6.74 -1.22
C GLY A 331 -47.02 -5.27 -1.02
N TYR A 332 -45.72 -4.93 -1.03
CA TYR A 332 -45.22 -3.54 -1.04
C TYR A 332 -45.88 -2.71 -2.16
N GLU A 333 -46.34 -1.49 -1.84
CA GLU A 333 -46.95 -0.60 -2.83
C GLU A 333 -45.94 0.08 -3.75
N PHE A 334 -44.72 0.33 -3.25
CA PHE A 334 -43.69 1.12 -3.94
C PHE A 334 -42.51 0.25 -4.39
N THR A 335 -41.85 0.67 -5.48
CA THR A 335 -40.64 0.02 -6.00
C THR A 335 -39.71 1.04 -6.64
N ALA A 336 -38.48 1.13 -6.15
CA ALA A 336 -37.41 1.96 -6.69
C ALA A 336 -36.41 1.09 -7.48
N THR A 337 -36.23 1.38 -8.77
CA THR A 337 -35.22 0.70 -9.61
C THR A 337 -33.82 1.09 -9.14
N ALA A 338 -32.93 0.11 -9.03
CA ALA A 338 -31.53 0.36 -8.70
C ALA A 338 -30.66 0.47 -9.96
N ILE A 339 -29.70 1.40 -9.97
CA ILE A 339 -28.59 1.33 -10.92
C ILE A 339 -27.52 0.37 -10.38
N THR A 340 -26.60 -0.09 -11.25
CA THR A 340 -25.58 -1.08 -10.89
C THR A 340 -24.18 -0.62 -11.31
N HIS A 341 -23.21 -0.74 -10.41
CA HIS A 341 -21.78 -0.61 -10.68
C HIS A 341 -21.08 -1.96 -10.45
N LYS A 342 -20.14 -2.35 -11.31
CA LYS A 342 -19.27 -3.51 -11.09
C LYS A 342 -17.91 -3.06 -10.59
N MET A 343 -17.41 -3.68 -9.54
CA MET A 343 -16.02 -3.50 -9.10
C MET A 343 -15.07 -4.14 -10.13
N ASP A 344 -14.27 -3.33 -10.84
CA ASP A 344 -13.33 -3.78 -11.87
C ASP A 344 -12.13 -2.80 -11.95
N PRO A 345 -10.86 -3.25 -11.85
CA PRO A 345 -10.41 -4.61 -11.58
C PRO A 345 -10.59 -5.01 -10.11
N PHE A 346 -11.10 -6.22 -9.88
CA PHE A 346 -11.34 -6.77 -8.55
C PHE A 346 -11.00 -8.28 -8.52
N GLU A 347 -10.63 -8.81 -7.34
CA GLU A 347 -10.20 -10.22 -7.23
C GLU A 347 -11.37 -11.22 -7.36
N VAL A 348 -12.57 -10.76 -7.03
CA VAL A 348 -13.82 -11.51 -7.05
C VAL A 348 -14.85 -10.74 -7.87
N ASP A 349 -15.87 -11.42 -8.40
CA ASP A 349 -17.03 -10.69 -8.93
C ASP A 349 -17.80 -10.01 -7.79
N ARG A 350 -18.09 -8.72 -7.99
CA ARG A 350 -18.86 -7.90 -7.04
C ARG A 350 -19.61 -6.81 -7.79
N TYR A 351 -20.91 -6.78 -7.59
CA TYR A 351 -21.82 -5.78 -8.10
C TYR A 351 -22.40 -5.01 -6.92
N ILE A 352 -22.44 -3.68 -7.06
CA ILE A 352 -23.00 -2.75 -6.08
C ILE A 352 -24.22 -2.08 -6.73
N HIS A 353 -25.33 -2.11 -6.03
CA HIS A 353 -26.61 -1.58 -6.49
C HIS A 353 -27.03 -0.40 -5.61
N TYR A 354 -27.51 0.67 -6.23
CA TYR A 354 -27.96 1.88 -5.55
C TYR A 354 -29.39 2.20 -5.98
N ALA A 355 -30.32 2.32 -5.02
CA ALA A 355 -31.67 2.82 -5.25
C ALA A 355 -31.93 4.04 -4.35
N ILE A 356 -32.46 5.12 -4.93
CA ILE A 356 -33.06 6.21 -4.17
C ILE A 356 -34.54 5.88 -3.98
N LEU A 357 -34.99 5.99 -2.75
CA LEU A 357 -36.39 5.98 -2.37
C LEU A 357 -36.76 7.44 -2.13
N ASP A 358 -37.50 8.05 -3.05
CA ASP A 358 -37.90 9.46 -3.02
C ASP A 358 -39.37 9.65 -2.63
N ASN A 359 -39.81 10.91 -2.55
CA ASN A 359 -41.20 11.29 -2.24
C ASN A 359 -41.76 10.66 -0.94
N LEU A 360 -40.87 10.38 0.02
CA LEU A 360 -41.23 9.81 1.31
C LEU A 360 -41.91 10.86 2.19
N ASN A 361 -42.80 10.42 3.08
CA ASN A 361 -43.37 11.28 4.13
C ASN A 361 -42.34 11.50 5.24
N GLU A 362 -42.36 12.66 5.89
CA GLU A 362 -41.55 12.94 7.07
C GLU A 362 -41.92 12.04 8.27
N ASP A 363 -40.97 11.84 9.19
CA ASP A 363 -41.11 11.08 10.44
C ASP A 363 -41.66 9.63 10.31
N THR A 364 -41.67 9.07 9.11
CA THR A 364 -42.45 7.88 8.75
C THR A 364 -41.58 6.63 8.71
N THR A 365 -42.09 5.53 9.27
CA THR A 365 -41.46 4.20 9.18
C THR A 365 -41.71 3.57 7.82
N TYR A 366 -40.64 3.14 7.15
CA TYR A 366 -40.70 2.38 5.90
C TYR A 366 -40.03 1.01 6.07
N PHE A 367 -40.74 -0.04 5.68
CA PHE A 367 -40.24 -1.42 5.57
C PHE A 367 -39.79 -1.66 4.13
N PHE A 368 -38.66 -2.36 3.93
CA PHE A 368 -38.09 -2.57 2.59
C PHE A 368 -37.36 -3.90 2.41
N ARG A 369 -37.23 -4.32 1.15
CA ARG A 369 -36.34 -5.40 0.68
C ARG A 369 -35.62 -5.01 -0.60
N ALA A 370 -34.33 -5.32 -0.67
CA ALA A 370 -33.51 -5.19 -1.87
C ALA A 370 -33.39 -6.55 -2.60
N GLY A 371 -33.31 -6.55 -3.93
CA GLY A 371 -33.24 -7.79 -4.71
C GLY A 371 -33.29 -7.61 -6.23
N ASP A 372 -33.55 -8.71 -6.95
CA ASP A 372 -33.88 -8.70 -8.38
C ASP A 372 -35.40 -8.89 -8.58
N GLN A 373 -36.04 -7.93 -9.25
CA GLN A 373 -37.48 -7.97 -9.55
C GLN A 373 -37.92 -9.23 -10.29
N ASN A 374 -37.04 -9.80 -11.12
CA ASN A 374 -37.31 -10.98 -11.93
C ASN A 374 -37.04 -12.32 -11.22
N SER A 375 -36.69 -12.29 -9.93
CA SER A 375 -36.42 -13.49 -9.13
C SER A 375 -37.38 -13.62 -7.94
N ASN A 376 -37.64 -14.87 -7.53
CA ASN A 376 -38.32 -15.18 -6.27
C ASN A 376 -37.33 -15.44 -5.11
N GLU A 377 -36.04 -15.63 -5.42
CA GLU A 377 -35.02 -16.11 -4.47
C GLU A 377 -33.95 -15.06 -4.18
N LYS A 378 -33.67 -14.15 -5.13
CA LYS A 378 -32.67 -13.08 -5.01
C LYS A 378 -33.22 -11.86 -4.26
N TRP A 379 -33.57 -12.04 -2.99
CA TRP A 379 -34.09 -10.97 -2.12
C TRP A 379 -33.43 -10.98 -0.74
N SER A 380 -33.33 -9.80 -0.14
CA SER A 380 -32.91 -9.63 1.25
C SER A 380 -33.99 -10.09 2.23
N GLY A 381 -33.58 -10.28 3.50
CA GLY A 381 -34.51 -10.13 4.62
C GLY A 381 -35.17 -8.75 4.60
N GLU A 382 -36.35 -8.63 5.22
CA GLU A 382 -36.95 -7.30 5.43
C GLU A 382 -36.11 -6.51 6.43
N GLN A 383 -35.84 -5.26 6.08
CA GLN A 383 -35.31 -4.25 6.99
C GLN A 383 -36.30 -3.08 7.08
N LYS A 384 -36.07 -2.13 7.99
CA LYS A 384 -36.83 -0.89 8.04
C LYS A 384 -35.97 0.31 8.44
N PHE A 385 -36.43 1.49 8.06
CA PHE A 385 -35.86 2.78 8.48
C PHE A 385 -36.99 3.74 8.87
N ARG A 386 -36.61 4.93 9.35
CA ARG A 386 -37.52 6.07 9.59
C ARG A 386 -36.93 7.29 8.89
N THR A 387 -37.73 8.06 8.17
CA THR A 387 -37.34 9.40 7.71
C THR A 387 -37.26 10.35 8.90
N THR A 388 -36.47 11.42 8.79
CA THR A 388 -36.45 12.45 9.84
C THR A 388 -37.73 13.29 9.82
N PRO A 389 -38.14 13.89 10.95
CA PRO A 389 -39.15 14.94 10.92
C PRO A 389 -38.58 16.18 10.23
N TYR A 390 -39.31 16.79 9.29
CA TYR A 390 -38.94 18.07 8.68
C TYR A 390 -39.45 19.23 9.53
N ASN A 391 -40.69 19.14 9.98
CA ASN A 391 -41.43 20.21 10.63
C ASN A 391 -41.19 20.33 12.14
N VAL A 392 -40.63 19.30 12.78
CA VAL A 392 -40.22 19.30 14.19
C VAL A 392 -38.71 19.47 14.27
N SER A 393 -38.23 20.23 15.26
CA SER A 393 -36.78 20.45 15.46
C SER A 393 -36.06 19.23 16.02
N ASP A 394 -36.79 18.39 16.74
CA ASP A 394 -36.25 17.35 17.60
C ASP A 394 -35.73 16.15 16.79
N VAL A 395 -34.43 15.90 16.89
CA VAL A 395 -33.77 14.76 16.22
C VAL A 395 -32.54 14.30 17.01
N VAL A 396 -32.44 12.98 17.20
CA VAL A 396 -31.29 12.31 17.80
C VAL A 396 -30.44 11.67 16.71
N PHE A 397 -29.13 11.84 16.75
CA PHE A 397 -28.18 11.15 15.87
C PHE A 397 -26.86 10.89 16.59
N ALA A 398 -25.97 10.09 16.00
CA ALA A 398 -24.64 9.84 16.55
C ALA A 398 -23.51 10.30 15.61
N VAL A 399 -22.35 10.65 16.17
CA VAL A 399 -21.16 11.08 15.43
C VAL A 399 -19.91 10.35 15.94
N GLY A 400 -19.18 9.71 15.02
CA GLY A 400 -17.92 9.04 15.32
C GLY A 400 -17.13 8.68 14.05
N GLY A 401 -15.91 8.19 14.21
CA GLY A 401 -15.03 7.78 13.12
C GLY A 401 -13.88 6.89 13.62
N ASP A 402 -12.99 6.50 12.72
CA ASP A 402 -11.78 5.73 13.03
C ASP A 402 -12.08 4.30 13.58
N SER A 403 -13.19 3.68 13.16
CA SER A 403 -13.71 2.39 13.68
C SER A 403 -12.73 1.20 13.59
N ASN A 404 -12.10 1.00 12.44
CA ASN A 404 -11.32 -0.21 12.15
C ASN A 404 -12.18 -1.49 12.31
N LEU A 405 -11.61 -2.62 12.76
CA LEU A 405 -12.30 -3.88 13.02
C LEU A 405 -12.01 -4.42 14.43
N TYR A 406 -11.99 -3.52 15.42
CA TYR A 406 -11.80 -3.86 16.83
C TYR A 406 -13.09 -4.41 17.46
N PRO A 407 -13.02 -5.40 18.38
CA PRO A 407 -14.17 -5.82 19.18
C PRO A 407 -14.87 -4.64 19.87
N GLU A 408 -14.10 -3.72 20.44
CA GLU A 408 -14.62 -2.59 21.21
C GLU A 408 -15.40 -1.55 20.37
N TRP A 409 -15.26 -1.58 19.04
CA TRP A 409 -16.14 -0.82 18.13
C TRP A 409 -17.56 -1.40 18.10
N ASN A 410 -17.70 -2.72 18.22
CA ASN A 410 -19.00 -3.38 18.30
C ASN A 410 -19.65 -3.11 19.66
N ASP A 411 -18.89 -3.26 20.75
CA ASP A 411 -19.35 -3.01 22.13
C ASP A 411 -19.96 -1.60 22.29
N ILE A 412 -19.27 -0.55 21.80
CA ILE A 412 -19.76 0.83 21.87
C ILE A 412 -20.88 1.14 20.87
N THR A 413 -20.93 0.44 19.73
CA THR A 413 -22.07 0.52 18.80
C THR A 413 -23.33 -0.04 19.47
N ASP A 414 -23.22 -1.17 20.17
CA ASP A 414 -24.29 -1.75 21.00
C ASP A 414 -24.72 -0.83 22.17
N GLN A 415 -23.91 0.16 22.57
CA GLN A 415 -24.35 1.23 23.48
C GLN A 415 -25.09 2.35 22.74
N MET A 416 -24.51 2.85 21.64
CA MET A 416 -25.04 3.98 20.88
C MET A 416 -26.45 3.71 20.33
N VAL A 417 -26.72 2.51 19.82
CA VAL A 417 -28.04 2.19 19.24
C VAL A 417 -29.19 2.27 20.26
N LYS A 418 -28.90 2.20 21.57
CA LYS A 418 -29.89 2.33 22.66
C LYS A 418 -30.47 3.74 22.80
N TYR A 419 -29.83 4.74 22.19
CA TYR A 419 -30.34 6.12 22.12
C TYR A 419 -31.35 6.32 20.97
N GLU A 420 -31.70 5.26 20.23
CA GLU A 420 -32.61 5.30 19.07
C GLU A 420 -32.28 6.44 18.07
N PRO A 421 -31.00 6.62 17.67
CA PRO A 421 -30.64 7.67 16.71
C PRO A 421 -31.32 7.45 15.36
N ALA A 422 -31.71 8.52 14.68
CA ALA A 422 -32.31 8.45 13.35
C ALA A 422 -31.27 8.11 12.26
N PHE A 423 -30.02 8.54 12.44
CA PHE A 423 -28.90 8.32 11.52
C PHE A 423 -27.54 8.47 12.24
N ILE A 424 -26.45 8.20 11.52
CA ILE A 424 -25.07 8.32 12.01
C ILE A 424 -24.25 9.18 11.05
N VAL A 425 -23.46 10.12 11.58
CA VAL A 425 -22.40 10.81 10.82
C VAL A 425 -21.08 10.10 11.05
N PHE A 426 -20.48 9.60 9.96
CA PHE A 426 -19.25 8.81 10.00
C PHE A 426 -18.05 9.63 9.51
N GLY A 427 -17.17 10.00 10.42
CA GLY A 427 -16.04 10.92 10.23
C GLY A 427 -14.81 10.39 9.50
N GLY A 428 -14.96 9.42 8.59
CA GLY A 428 -13.86 8.74 7.90
C GLY A 428 -13.11 7.69 8.74
N ASP A 429 -12.12 7.05 8.11
CA ASP A 429 -11.32 5.93 8.63
C ASP A 429 -12.22 4.75 9.11
N PHE A 430 -12.99 4.20 8.17
CA PHE A 430 -13.95 3.10 8.34
C PHE A 430 -13.21 1.75 8.51
N ALA A 431 -13.26 0.87 7.51
CA ALA A 431 -12.67 -0.47 7.53
C ALA A 431 -11.14 -0.47 7.60
N HIS A 432 -10.48 0.67 7.36
CA HIS A 432 -9.02 0.81 7.24
C HIS A 432 -8.41 -0.20 6.27
N ASP A 433 -8.78 -0.14 5.00
CA ASP A 433 -8.19 -0.97 3.95
C ASP A 433 -7.00 -0.30 3.23
N ASP A 434 -6.68 0.95 3.57
CA ASP A 434 -5.67 1.78 2.89
C ASP A 434 -5.93 1.86 1.37
N GLY A 435 -7.19 2.07 0.98
CA GLY A 435 -7.69 2.13 -0.41
C GLY A 435 -7.29 0.95 -1.30
N THR A 436 -6.91 -0.18 -0.71
CA THR A 436 -6.20 -1.27 -1.37
C THR A 436 -7.18 -2.37 -1.77
N LEU A 437 -7.44 -2.50 -3.07
CA LEU A 437 -8.46 -3.40 -3.64
C LEU A 437 -8.38 -4.86 -3.13
N CYS A 438 -7.19 -5.39 -2.85
CA CYS A 438 -7.02 -6.75 -2.33
C CYS A 438 -7.36 -6.92 -0.83
N CYS A 439 -7.57 -5.81 -0.11
CA CYS A 439 -8.09 -5.78 1.25
C CYS A 439 -9.62 -5.80 1.34
N TYR A 440 -10.36 -6.03 0.24
CA TYR A 440 -11.84 -6.05 0.22
C TYR A 440 -12.51 -6.85 1.35
N ARG A 441 -11.88 -7.93 1.82
CA ARG A 441 -12.40 -8.75 2.94
C ARG A 441 -12.51 -7.98 4.27
N ARG A 442 -11.81 -6.85 4.42
CA ARG A 442 -11.98 -5.91 5.54
C ARG A 442 -13.31 -5.17 5.44
N TRP A 443 -13.67 -4.69 4.26
CA TRP A 443 -14.97 -4.07 4.00
C TRP A 443 -16.13 -5.05 4.17
N ASP A 444 -15.99 -6.28 3.66
CA ASP A 444 -17.00 -7.33 3.89
C ASP A 444 -17.20 -7.61 5.39
N ALA A 445 -16.11 -7.63 6.18
CA ALA A 445 -16.18 -7.81 7.63
C ALA A 445 -16.76 -6.59 8.36
N TRP A 446 -16.46 -5.38 7.88
CA TRP A 446 -17.00 -4.12 8.40
C TRP A 446 -18.51 -4.03 8.18
N LEU A 447 -18.98 -4.30 6.96
CA LEU A 447 -20.41 -4.33 6.60
C LEU A 447 -21.16 -5.45 7.37
N SER A 448 -20.53 -6.61 7.58
CA SER A 448 -21.09 -7.69 8.41
C SER A 448 -21.23 -7.31 9.88
N GLN A 449 -20.32 -6.47 10.41
CA GLN A 449 -20.42 -5.93 11.77
C GLN A 449 -21.47 -4.82 11.84
N TRP A 450 -21.53 -3.95 10.83
CA TRP A 450 -22.55 -2.90 10.69
C TRP A 450 -23.98 -3.47 10.69
N ASP A 451 -24.31 -4.42 9.80
CA ASP A 451 -25.66 -5.01 9.75
C ASP A 451 -26.04 -5.72 11.07
N LYS A 452 -25.05 -6.25 11.80
CA LYS A 452 -25.27 -6.97 13.06
C LYS A 452 -25.47 -6.05 14.27
N HIS A 453 -24.74 -4.93 14.34
CA HIS A 453 -24.67 -4.06 15.53
C HIS A 453 -25.35 -2.69 15.35
N SER A 454 -25.38 -2.14 14.15
CA SER A 454 -25.96 -0.81 13.87
C SER A 454 -27.47 -0.85 13.59
N LYS A 455 -28.22 -1.57 14.44
CA LYS A 455 -29.69 -1.63 14.44
C LYS A 455 -30.24 -1.24 15.80
N THR A 456 -31.24 -0.36 15.83
CA THR A 456 -31.81 0.12 17.09
C THR A 456 -32.63 -0.96 17.81
N PRO A 457 -32.89 -0.83 19.14
CA PRO A 457 -33.80 -1.72 19.86
C PRO A 457 -35.21 -1.82 19.24
N SER A 458 -35.71 -0.71 18.67
CA SER A 458 -36.96 -0.67 17.89
C SER A 458 -36.84 -1.32 16.51
N GLY A 459 -35.64 -1.72 16.09
CA GLY A 459 -35.36 -2.50 14.88
C GLY A 459 -35.12 -1.66 13.62
N TYR A 460 -34.68 -0.40 13.74
CA TYR A 460 -34.34 0.44 12.58
C TYR A 460 -32.89 0.22 12.15
N SER A 461 -32.66 0.05 10.83
CA SER A 461 -31.34 0.16 10.21
C SER A 461 -30.95 1.64 10.11
N LEU A 462 -29.69 1.96 10.41
CA LEU A 462 -29.22 3.35 10.51
C LEU A 462 -28.57 3.85 9.21
N PRO A 463 -29.06 4.98 8.63
CA PRO A 463 -28.41 5.66 7.52
C PRO A 463 -27.06 6.29 7.92
N ILE A 464 -26.10 6.23 7.00
CA ILE A 464 -24.78 6.86 7.14
C ILE A 464 -24.74 8.19 6.37
N ILE A 465 -24.32 9.27 7.03
CA ILE A 465 -23.71 10.46 6.40
C ILE A 465 -22.18 10.22 6.34
N PRO A 466 -21.57 10.09 5.15
CA PRO A 466 -20.17 9.67 5.02
C PRO A 466 -19.22 10.88 4.83
N ALA A 467 -18.28 11.10 5.74
CA ALA A 467 -17.06 11.85 5.43
C ALA A 467 -15.98 10.89 4.88
N ILE A 468 -14.88 11.42 4.32
CA ILE A 468 -13.73 10.61 3.88
C ILE A 468 -12.53 10.82 4.80
N GLY A 469 -11.82 9.74 5.17
CA GLY A 469 -10.56 9.77 5.89
C GLY A 469 -9.36 9.34 5.04
N ASN A 470 -8.19 9.28 5.66
CA ASN A 470 -6.97 8.86 4.95
C ASN A 470 -6.87 7.35 4.72
N HIS A 471 -7.51 6.54 5.56
CA HIS A 471 -7.44 5.09 5.48
C HIS A 471 -8.42 4.50 4.44
N GLU A 472 -9.24 5.34 3.80
CA GLU A 472 -9.97 5.03 2.56
C GLU A 472 -9.13 5.24 1.29
N VAL A 473 -8.00 5.95 1.36
CA VAL A 473 -7.20 6.38 0.20
C VAL A 473 -5.97 5.50 0.01
N SER A 474 -5.75 5.04 -1.22
CA SER A 474 -4.61 4.19 -1.55
C SER A 474 -3.29 4.90 -1.32
N ILE A 475 -2.44 4.28 -0.49
CA ILE A 475 -1.15 4.84 -0.03
C ILE A 475 -1.28 6.23 0.65
N GLY A 476 -2.50 6.65 1.02
CA GLY A 476 -2.81 7.92 1.68
C GLY A 476 -2.09 9.14 1.06
N TYR A 477 -1.33 9.85 1.89
CA TYR A 477 -0.67 11.11 1.55
C TYR A 477 0.61 10.97 0.69
N LEU A 478 0.97 9.78 0.18
CA LEU A 478 2.22 9.62 -0.58
C LEU A 478 2.12 9.99 -2.07
N TYR A 479 0.90 10.19 -2.60
CA TYR A 479 0.71 10.70 -3.96
C TYR A 479 0.75 12.23 -4.01
N LYS A 480 1.39 12.78 -5.06
CA LYS A 480 1.37 14.23 -5.37
C LYS A 480 0.04 14.72 -5.96
N GLU A 481 -0.72 13.81 -6.54
CA GLU A 481 -2.06 14.03 -7.07
C GLU A 481 -2.91 12.82 -6.64
N VAL A 482 -3.89 13.02 -5.77
CA VAL A 482 -4.90 12.00 -5.48
C VAL A 482 -6.07 12.19 -6.44
N LYS A 483 -6.78 11.09 -6.78
CA LYS A 483 -7.90 11.07 -7.74
C LYS A 483 -8.93 10.05 -7.24
N PRO A 484 -10.24 10.18 -7.56
CA PRO A 484 -11.30 9.32 -7.02
C PRO A 484 -11.01 7.80 -7.06
N LYS A 485 -10.38 7.31 -8.14
CA LYS A 485 -9.92 5.92 -8.29
C LYS A 485 -8.94 5.41 -7.22
N HIS A 486 -8.39 6.28 -6.37
CA HIS A 486 -7.52 5.93 -5.24
C HIS A 486 -8.32 5.62 -3.96
N ALA A 487 -9.59 6.01 -3.87
CA ALA A 487 -10.50 5.57 -2.80
C ALA A 487 -11.64 4.69 -3.34
N PRO A 488 -11.33 3.57 -4.03
CA PRO A 488 -12.31 2.82 -4.82
C PRO A 488 -13.52 2.37 -4.01
N PHE A 489 -13.32 1.99 -2.75
CA PHE A 489 -14.40 1.57 -1.86
C PHE A 489 -15.27 2.74 -1.39
N TRP A 490 -14.70 3.91 -1.07
CA TRP A 490 -15.51 5.02 -0.57
C TRP A 490 -16.51 5.52 -1.62
N PHE A 491 -16.02 5.74 -2.85
CA PHE A 491 -16.87 6.18 -3.97
C PHE A 491 -17.96 5.17 -4.33
N THR A 492 -17.66 3.87 -4.24
CA THR A 492 -18.61 2.81 -4.62
C THR A 492 -19.51 2.35 -3.48
N TYR A 493 -19.15 2.51 -2.22
CA TYR A 493 -19.96 2.04 -1.09
C TYR A 493 -20.77 3.16 -0.43
N PHE A 494 -20.50 4.43 -0.73
CA PHE A 494 -21.20 5.56 -0.11
C PHE A 494 -21.72 6.60 -1.12
N GLN A 495 -22.67 6.20 -1.96
CA GLN A 495 -23.55 7.15 -2.65
C GLN A 495 -24.36 7.91 -1.59
N HIS A 496 -24.41 9.24 -1.67
CA HIS A 496 -25.01 10.12 -0.65
C HIS A 496 -25.79 11.31 -1.26
N THR A 497 -25.89 11.37 -2.59
CA THR A 497 -26.54 12.43 -3.36
C THR A 497 -27.92 11.99 -3.84
N SER A 498 -28.87 12.91 -3.93
CA SER A 498 -30.24 12.66 -4.43
C SER A 498 -30.29 12.54 -5.97
N THR A 499 -29.13 12.53 -6.63
CA THR A 499 -28.93 12.06 -8.00
C THR A 499 -27.98 10.86 -7.98
N LEU A 500 -28.40 9.74 -8.61
CA LEU A 500 -27.57 8.53 -8.76
C LEU A 500 -26.58 8.65 -9.93
N PHE A 501 -25.30 8.40 -9.68
CA PHE A 501 -24.28 8.40 -10.73
C PHE A 501 -24.03 6.99 -11.28
N THR A 502 -24.24 6.79 -12.60
CA THR A 502 -23.83 5.55 -13.32
C THR A 502 -22.33 5.27 -13.21
N ASP A 503 -21.55 6.35 -13.04
CA ASP A 503 -20.13 6.32 -12.74
C ASP A 503 -19.93 6.93 -11.35
N PRO A 504 -19.80 6.12 -10.28
CA PRO A 504 -19.81 6.60 -8.90
C PRO A 504 -18.63 7.52 -8.57
N PHE A 505 -17.56 7.48 -9.37
CA PHE A 505 -16.38 8.35 -9.23
C PHE A 505 -16.63 9.82 -9.60
N LYS A 506 -17.87 10.20 -9.93
CA LYS A 506 -18.32 11.57 -10.21
C LYS A 506 -18.94 12.31 -9.03
N GLN A 507 -19.28 11.62 -7.94
CA GLN A 507 -19.72 12.30 -6.71
C GLN A 507 -18.56 13.09 -6.09
N LEU A 508 -18.88 14.00 -5.16
CA LEU A 508 -17.89 14.73 -4.37
C LEU A 508 -17.62 13.99 -3.06
N THR A 509 -16.54 14.36 -2.38
CA THR A 509 -16.22 13.89 -1.01
C THR A 509 -16.71 14.84 0.08
N TYR A 510 -17.21 16.01 -0.33
CA TYR A 510 -17.76 17.07 0.50
C TYR A 510 -19.18 17.37 0.01
N HIS A 511 -20.12 17.45 0.94
CA HIS A 511 -21.57 17.47 0.65
C HIS A 511 -22.37 18.03 1.84
N SER A 512 -23.67 18.23 1.65
CA SER A 512 -24.55 18.82 2.67
C SER A 512 -25.89 18.08 2.72
N HIS A 513 -26.29 17.66 3.91
CA HIS A 513 -27.57 17.01 4.16
C HIS A 513 -28.49 17.91 4.98
N GLN A 514 -29.74 18.10 4.52
CA GLN A 514 -30.83 18.65 5.30
C GLN A 514 -31.43 17.55 6.18
N ILE A 515 -31.41 17.78 7.49
CA ILE A 515 -31.93 16.84 8.50
C ILE A 515 -33.38 17.21 8.85
N ASN A 516 -33.63 18.50 9.08
CA ASN A 516 -34.96 19.08 9.24
C ASN A 516 -34.94 20.54 8.79
N LYS A 517 -36.07 21.26 8.86
CA LYS A 517 -36.17 22.67 8.45
C LYS A 517 -35.15 23.61 9.11
N ASN A 518 -34.61 23.23 10.28
CA ASN A 518 -33.74 24.07 11.09
C ASN A 518 -32.28 23.57 11.14
N THR A 519 -32.01 22.34 10.67
CA THR A 519 -30.76 21.61 10.94
C THR A 519 -30.20 20.97 9.67
N SER A 520 -28.92 21.26 9.40
CA SER A 520 -28.18 20.68 8.28
C SER A 520 -26.75 20.32 8.69
N ILE A 521 -26.21 19.28 8.06
CA ILE A 521 -24.88 18.73 8.32
C ILE A 521 -24.05 18.82 7.05
N ILE A 522 -22.91 19.51 7.11
CA ILE A 522 -21.95 19.68 6.02
C ILE A 522 -20.75 18.76 6.29
N THR A 523 -20.34 17.97 5.31
CA THR A 523 -19.07 17.25 5.32
C THR A 523 -18.02 17.97 4.47
N LEU A 524 -16.74 17.87 4.87
CA LEU A 524 -15.61 18.41 4.12
C LEU A 524 -14.47 17.40 4.00
N ASP A 525 -13.73 17.47 2.88
CA ASP A 525 -12.60 16.61 2.57
C ASP A 525 -11.28 17.30 2.96
N THR A 526 -10.62 16.77 3.98
CA THR A 526 -9.32 17.27 4.48
C THR A 526 -8.13 16.87 3.61
N ASN A 527 -8.21 17.20 2.32
CA ASN A 527 -7.21 16.96 1.28
C ASN A 527 -6.87 15.47 1.06
N HIS A 528 -7.90 14.61 1.10
CA HIS A 528 -7.82 13.18 0.83
C HIS A 528 -8.07 12.86 -0.65
N ILE A 529 -9.05 13.50 -1.30
CA ILE A 529 -9.27 13.39 -2.76
C ILE A 529 -9.36 14.76 -3.43
N PHE A 530 -10.14 15.69 -2.86
CA PHE A 530 -10.32 17.04 -3.39
C PHE A 530 -9.56 18.07 -2.54
N PRO A 531 -8.90 19.08 -3.16
CA PRO A 531 -8.21 20.15 -2.43
C PRO A 531 -9.14 20.93 -1.50
N MET A 532 -8.62 21.37 -0.37
CA MET A 532 -9.35 22.21 0.59
C MET A 532 -9.63 23.62 0.04
N GLU A 533 -8.78 24.08 -0.88
CA GLU A 533 -8.90 25.39 -1.54
C GLU A 533 -10.08 25.46 -2.51
N ASP A 534 -10.31 24.40 -3.28
CA ASP A 534 -11.46 24.27 -4.20
C ASP A 534 -12.80 24.25 -3.44
N GLN A 535 -12.81 23.73 -2.20
CA GLN A 535 -13.99 23.65 -1.35
C GLN A 535 -14.41 25.00 -0.76
N LYS A 536 -13.53 26.02 -0.69
CA LYS A 536 -13.80 27.30 0.02
C LYS A 536 -15.03 28.04 -0.52
N GLN A 537 -15.17 28.12 -1.83
CA GLN A 537 -16.30 28.81 -2.47
C GLN A 537 -17.60 28.01 -2.25
N TRP A 538 -17.57 26.71 -2.52
CA TRP A 538 -18.72 25.82 -2.31
C TRP A 538 -19.22 25.82 -0.86
N LEU A 539 -18.31 25.78 0.13
CA LEU A 539 -18.65 25.85 1.56
C LEU A 539 -19.33 27.19 1.90
N THR A 540 -18.79 28.28 1.36
CA THR A 540 -19.32 29.63 1.56
C THR A 540 -20.74 29.77 0.99
N ASP A 541 -20.95 29.31 -0.25
CA ASP A 541 -22.25 29.37 -0.93
C ASP A 541 -23.28 28.42 -0.30
N THR A 542 -22.84 27.23 0.13
CA THR A 542 -23.68 26.24 0.83
C THR A 542 -24.19 26.79 2.15
N ILE A 543 -23.30 27.37 2.99
CA ILE A 543 -23.73 27.98 4.25
C ILE A 543 -24.67 29.16 3.98
N GLN A 544 -24.39 30.04 3.02
CA GLN A 544 -25.27 31.17 2.69
C GLN A 544 -26.66 30.71 2.18
N SER A 545 -26.70 29.67 1.35
CA SER A 545 -27.95 29.04 0.90
C SER A 545 -28.77 28.50 2.08
N LEU A 546 -28.15 27.73 2.99
CA LEU A 546 -28.80 27.21 4.19
C LEU A 546 -29.32 28.35 5.10
N ARG A 547 -28.53 29.41 5.30
CA ARG A 547 -28.96 30.61 6.05
C ARG A 547 -30.15 31.31 5.39
N SER A 548 -30.19 31.41 4.05
CA SER A 548 -31.34 31.98 3.32
C SER A 548 -32.62 31.15 3.48
N GLN A 549 -32.49 29.84 3.72
CA GLN A 549 -33.58 28.92 4.03
C GLN A 549 -33.95 28.91 5.53
N SER A 550 -33.39 29.83 6.33
CA SER A 550 -33.58 29.95 7.79
C SER A 550 -33.03 28.79 8.63
N VAL A 551 -32.08 28.00 8.10
CA VAL A 551 -31.40 26.93 8.85
C VAL A 551 -30.48 27.55 9.92
N GLN A 552 -30.77 27.30 11.20
CA GLN A 552 -29.99 27.82 12.33
C GLN A 552 -28.86 26.87 12.73
N ASN A 553 -29.13 25.56 12.76
CA ASN A 553 -28.22 24.54 13.23
C ASN A 553 -27.40 23.97 12.06
N ILE A 554 -26.32 24.67 11.68
CA ILE A 554 -25.37 24.18 10.67
C ILE A 554 -24.17 23.56 11.40
N ILE A 555 -24.03 22.24 11.25
CA ILE A 555 -22.98 21.43 11.87
C ILE A 555 -21.97 21.03 10.79
N VAL A 556 -20.67 21.25 11.03
CA VAL A 556 -19.61 20.94 10.07
C VAL A 556 -18.77 19.76 10.54
N VAL A 557 -18.51 18.80 9.66
CA VAL A 557 -17.82 17.54 10.00
C VAL A 557 -16.70 17.25 9.01
N TYR A 558 -15.51 16.89 9.50
CA TYR A 558 -14.39 16.46 8.67
C TYR A 558 -13.44 15.52 9.42
N HIS A 559 -12.51 14.91 8.70
CA HIS A 559 -11.64 13.88 9.26
C HIS A 559 -10.43 14.45 10.02
N VAL A 560 -9.49 15.12 9.35
CA VAL A 560 -8.28 15.62 10.01
C VAL A 560 -8.60 16.86 10.86
N PRO A 561 -8.22 16.91 12.15
CA PRO A 561 -8.58 18.01 13.03
C PRO A 561 -7.85 19.32 12.71
N MET A 562 -8.61 20.42 12.74
CA MET A 562 -8.14 21.79 12.83
C MET A 562 -7.55 22.07 14.23
N TYR A 563 -8.13 21.43 15.28
CA TYR A 563 -7.70 21.51 16.68
C TYR A 563 -7.34 20.11 17.25
N PRO A 564 -6.14 19.58 16.90
CA PRO A 564 -5.76 18.19 17.17
C PRO A 564 -5.63 17.87 18.67
N SER A 565 -6.28 16.80 19.13
CA SER A 565 -6.17 16.32 20.52
C SER A 565 -4.94 15.44 20.77
N TYR A 566 -4.45 14.68 19.79
CA TYR A 566 -3.20 13.92 19.94
C TYR A 566 -1.97 14.73 19.51
N ARG A 567 -1.97 15.22 18.26
CA ARG A 567 -0.85 15.96 17.66
C ARG A 567 -0.72 17.37 18.24
N LYS A 568 0.41 18.04 17.99
CA LYS A 568 0.56 19.47 18.33
C LYS A 568 -0.35 20.34 17.46
N HIS A 569 -0.76 21.50 17.98
CA HIS A 569 -1.56 22.52 17.27
C HIS A 569 -0.85 23.07 16.01
N ASP A 570 0.48 23.17 16.04
CA ASP A 570 1.34 23.64 14.95
C ASP A 570 1.69 22.53 13.92
N ASN A 571 1.07 21.35 14.01
CA ASN A 571 1.22 20.33 12.96
C ASN A 571 0.68 20.85 11.62
N SER A 572 1.45 20.66 10.53
CA SER A 572 1.17 21.27 9.22
C SER A 572 -0.27 21.10 8.79
N ARG A 573 -0.79 19.88 8.68
CA ARG A 573 -2.17 19.63 8.22
C ARG A 573 -3.21 20.43 9.03
N SER A 574 -3.10 20.44 10.36
CA SER A 574 -4.01 21.18 11.23
C SER A 574 -3.90 22.71 11.05
N LYS A 575 -2.69 23.21 10.76
CA LYS A 575 -2.43 24.61 10.40
C LYS A 575 -3.00 24.94 9.01
N ASP A 576 -2.76 24.10 8.02
CA ASP A 576 -3.25 24.24 6.64
C ASP A 576 -4.79 24.30 6.64
N ILE A 577 -5.45 23.44 7.43
CA ILE A 577 -6.91 23.46 7.62
C ILE A 577 -7.39 24.75 8.30
N ARG A 578 -6.65 25.30 9.27
CA ARG A 578 -6.96 26.62 9.86
C ARG A 578 -6.84 27.73 8.82
N GLU A 579 -5.79 27.73 8.01
CA GLU A 579 -5.56 28.77 7.00
C GLU A 579 -6.59 28.72 5.85
N GLU A 580 -7.11 27.54 5.51
CA GLU A 580 -8.10 27.38 4.45
C GLU A 580 -9.56 27.65 4.91
N TRP A 581 -9.97 27.19 6.10
CA TRP A 581 -11.39 27.17 6.48
C TRP A 581 -11.77 27.97 7.73
N LEU A 582 -10.86 28.24 8.68
CA LEU A 582 -11.24 28.83 9.98
C LEU A 582 -11.95 30.17 9.82
N GLN A 583 -11.41 31.06 8.97
CA GLN A 583 -12.01 32.37 8.71
C GLN A 583 -13.43 32.25 8.10
N ILE A 584 -13.71 31.22 7.31
CA ILE A 584 -15.04 31.00 6.71
C ILE A 584 -16.02 30.60 7.82
N LEU A 585 -15.67 29.61 8.63
CA LEU A 585 -16.50 29.12 9.75
C LEU A 585 -16.77 30.24 10.78
N ASP A 586 -15.73 31.00 11.15
CA ASP A 586 -15.82 32.13 12.08
C ASP A 586 -16.64 33.29 11.51
N THR A 587 -16.57 33.57 10.20
CA THR A 587 -17.36 34.66 9.59
C THR A 587 -18.83 34.28 9.46
N GLN A 588 -19.14 33.01 9.19
CA GLN A 588 -20.51 32.49 9.06
C GLN A 588 -21.16 32.11 10.42
N ASN A 589 -20.45 32.32 11.54
CA ASN A 589 -20.86 31.96 12.91
C ASN A 589 -21.29 30.49 13.03
N ILE A 590 -20.50 29.57 12.45
CA ILE A 590 -20.64 28.14 12.73
C ILE A 590 -20.29 27.89 14.19
N SER A 591 -21.13 27.15 14.91
CA SER A 591 -21.01 26.97 16.36
C SER A 591 -20.63 25.54 16.79
N VAL A 592 -20.78 24.56 15.89
CA VAL A 592 -20.57 23.13 16.16
C VAL A 592 -19.73 22.51 15.05
N VAL A 593 -18.60 21.92 15.43
CA VAL A 593 -17.69 21.24 14.50
C VAL A 593 -17.29 19.87 15.06
N PHE A 594 -17.28 18.83 14.23
CA PHE A 594 -16.76 17.50 14.60
C PHE A 594 -15.51 17.13 13.80
N GLU A 595 -14.49 16.69 14.52
CA GLU A 595 -13.18 16.28 13.97
C GLU A 595 -12.84 14.84 14.36
N HIS A 596 -11.88 14.21 13.68
CA HIS A 596 -11.57 12.78 13.84
C HIS A 596 -10.04 12.56 13.91
N HIS A 597 -9.52 11.44 13.39
CA HIS A 597 -8.08 11.21 13.09
C HIS A 597 -7.09 11.18 14.28
N SER A 598 -7.52 11.51 15.50
CA SER A 598 -6.68 11.61 16.69
C SER A 598 -6.74 10.35 17.56
N HIS A 599 -7.75 9.49 17.39
CA HIS A 599 -7.99 8.26 18.14
C HIS A 599 -8.24 8.50 19.64
N ILE A 600 -8.88 9.62 20.00
CA ILE A 600 -9.03 10.07 21.39
C ILE A 600 -10.24 10.99 21.53
N MET A 601 -10.94 10.95 22.66
CA MET A 601 -12.07 11.84 22.94
C MET A 601 -11.59 13.28 23.23
N LYS A 602 -12.23 14.26 22.59
CA LYS A 602 -11.99 15.70 22.75
C LYS A 602 -13.30 16.50 22.74
N ARG A 603 -13.38 17.52 23.60
CA ARG A 603 -14.18 18.72 23.39
C ARG A 603 -13.33 19.97 23.65
N SER A 604 -13.40 20.97 22.76
CA SER A 604 -12.72 22.25 22.96
C SER A 604 -13.50 23.19 23.88
N LYS A 605 -12.87 24.30 24.27
CA LYS A 605 -13.55 25.54 24.69
C LYS A 605 -14.25 26.18 23.48
N MET A 606 -15.02 27.24 23.67
CA MET A 606 -15.47 28.08 22.54
C MET A 606 -14.27 28.82 21.94
N LEU A 607 -14.06 28.67 20.62
CA LEU A 607 -12.94 29.25 19.88
C LEU A 607 -13.43 30.22 18.79
N ARG A 608 -12.67 31.27 18.51
CA ARG A 608 -12.83 32.16 17.35
C ARG A 608 -11.50 32.82 17.03
N ASN A 609 -11.13 32.94 15.75
CA ASN A 609 -9.87 33.53 15.27
C ASN A 609 -8.61 32.91 15.93
N ASP A 610 -8.58 31.58 16.10
CA ASP A 610 -7.53 30.80 16.79
C ASP A 610 -7.23 31.30 18.23
N ALA A 611 -8.27 31.78 18.92
CA ALA A 611 -8.25 32.18 20.33
C ALA A 611 -9.50 31.69 21.07
N THR A 612 -9.43 31.56 22.40
CA THR A 612 -10.58 31.25 23.26
C THR A 612 -11.45 32.47 23.47
N VAL A 613 -12.77 32.30 23.34
CA VAL A 613 -13.78 33.35 23.58
C VAL A 613 -14.81 32.91 24.61
N ALA A 614 -15.47 33.86 25.26
CA ALA A 614 -16.49 33.57 26.28
C ALA A 614 -17.88 33.28 25.70
N GLN A 615 -18.15 33.75 24.48
CA GLN A 615 -19.43 33.64 23.75
C GLN A 615 -19.13 33.71 22.24
N ASN A 616 -20.10 33.31 21.40
CA ASN A 616 -20.08 33.48 19.94
C ASN A 616 -18.83 32.86 19.25
N GLY A 617 -18.40 31.69 19.71
CA GLY A 617 -17.30 30.92 19.11
C GLY A 617 -17.66 29.43 19.00
N ALA A 618 -17.03 28.73 18.07
CA ALA A 618 -17.30 27.33 17.77
C ALA A 618 -16.76 26.38 18.84
N ILE A 619 -17.47 25.27 19.08
CA ILE A 619 -16.98 24.13 19.86
C ILE A 619 -16.61 23.00 18.90
N TYR A 620 -15.38 22.50 19.05
CA TYR A 620 -14.79 21.44 18.23
C TYR A 620 -14.77 20.13 19.04
N PHE A 621 -15.68 19.23 18.68
CA PHE A 621 -15.90 17.92 19.26
C PHE A 621 -15.08 16.83 18.54
N GLY A 622 -15.15 15.60 19.07
CA GLY A 622 -14.66 14.41 18.39
C GLY A 622 -13.24 14.03 18.80
N GLY A 623 -12.32 14.01 17.83
CA GLY A 623 -10.99 13.42 17.91
C GLY A 623 -10.93 11.95 17.45
N GLY A 624 -12.05 11.34 17.04
CA GLY A 624 -12.05 10.08 16.29
C GLY A 624 -11.81 8.83 17.12
N GLY A 625 -12.53 8.65 18.23
CA GLY A 625 -12.32 7.55 19.18
C GLY A 625 -13.21 6.32 19.01
N TRP A 626 -13.95 6.12 17.91
CA TRP A 626 -15.05 5.13 17.91
C TRP A 626 -14.54 3.69 18.10
N GLY A 627 -13.51 3.28 17.36
CA GLY A 627 -12.91 1.95 17.53
C GLY A 627 -11.39 1.97 17.70
N SER A 628 -10.69 2.92 17.09
CA SER A 628 -9.26 3.11 17.29
C SER A 628 -8.97 3.99 18.51
N LEU A 629 -7.91 3.65 19.26
CA LEU A 629 -7.47 4.38 20.45
C LEU A 629 -5.99 4.81 20.34
N ARG A 630 -5.68 5.97 20.92
CA ARG A 630 -4.34 6.42 21.33
C ARG A 630 -4.43 6.97 22.74
N GLU A 631 -3.43 6.62 23.55
CA GLU A 631 -3.26 7.14 24.91
C GLU A 631 -2.44 8.43 24.88
N ARG A 632 -2.69 9.33 25.85
CA ARG A 632 -1.89 10.52 26.14
C ARG A 632 -1.26 10.37 27.53
N ASP A 633 -0.01 10.81 27.68
CA ASP A 633 0.74 10.70 28.95
C ASP A 633 0.00 11.29 30.18
N ASN A 634 -0.85 12.29 29.96
CA ASN A 634 -1.75 12.85 30.98
C ASN A 634 -2.96 13.54 30.32
N ASP A 635 -4.18 13.04 30.55
CA ASP A 635 -5.44 13.64 30.08
C ASP A 635 -5.78 14.99 30.75
N ASN A 636 -5.11 15.34 31.86
CA ASN A 636 -5.32 16.60 32.59
C ASN A 636 -4.39 17.73 32.12
N ASP A 637 -3.43 17.45 31.24
CA ASP A 637 -2.53 18.42 30.61
C ASP A 637 -3.26 19.17 29.47
N LEU A 638 -4.36 19.87 29.78
CA LEU A 638 -5.19 20.50 28.74
C LEU A 638 -4.44 21.64 28.03
N ARG A 639 -4.35 21.57 26.71
CA ARG A 639 -3.86 22.68 25.87
C ARG A 639 -4.84 23.86 25.95
N TRP A 640 -4.40 25.04 25.53
CA TRP A 640 -5.17 26.28 25.72
C TRP A 640 -6.61 26.20 25.16
N TYR A 641 -6.82 25.52 24.04
CA TYR A 641 -8.12 25.29 23.39
C TYR A 641 -8.91 24.07 23.92
N GLU A 642 -8.28 23.14 24.64
CA GLU A 642 -8.91 21.90 25.10
C GLU A 642 -9.72 22.17 26.38
N ASP A 643 -10.95 21.64 26.49
CA ASP A 643 -11.77 21.71 27.71
C ASP A 643 -11.98 20.32 28.32
N LYS A 644 -12.18 19.31 27.46
CA LYS A 644 -12.18 17.89 27.82
C LYS A 644 -11.29 17.10 26.88
N ILE A 645 -10.43 16.25 27.45
CA ILE A 645 -9.69 15.19 26.77
C ILE A 645 -9.91 13.90 27.55
N ARG A 646 -10.14 12.78 26.88
CA ARG A 646 -10.05 11.44 27.49
C ARG A 646 -9.38 10.45 26.55
N SER A 647 -8.36 9.75 27.04
CA SER A 647 -7.73 8.56 26.47
C SER A 647 -8.66 7.35 26.54
N SER A 648 -9.85 7.49 25.95
CA SER A 648 -10.92 6.50 25.88
C SER A 648 -11.42 6.40 24.45
N ARG A 649 -11.91 5.21 24.10
CA ARG A 649 -12.82 5.08 22.96
C ARG A 649 -14.12 5.81 23.27
N ASN A 650 -14.71 6.45 22.26
CA ASN A 650 -15.93 7.22 22.43
C ASN A 650 -16.74 7.33 21.14
N ILE A 651 -18.05 7.53 21.32
CA ILE A 651 -18.97 8.05 20.31
C ILE A 651 -19.76 9.21 20.92
N TRP A 652 -20.14 10.17 20.10
CA TRP A 652 -21.02 11.26 20.51
C TRP A 652 -22.46 10.93 20.12
N ILE A 653 -23.39 11.05 21.07
CA ILE A 653 -24.81 11.20 20.80
C ILE A 653 -25.10 12.70 20.76
N VAL A 654 -25.90 13.13 19.80
CA VAL A 654 -26.32 14.52 19.60
C VAL A 654 -27.84 14.56 19.57
N GLU A 655 -28.42 15.32 20.47
CA GLU A 655 -29.87 15.49 20.60
C GLU A 655 -30.16 16.97 20.32
N VAL A 656 -30.66 17.26 19.11
CA VAL A 656 -31.07 18.61 18.70
C VAL A 656 -32.52 18.80 19.11
N HIS A 657 -32.87 19.95 19.67
CA HIS A 657 -34.24 20.36 19.99
C HIS A 657 -34.59 21.71 19.35
N SER A 658 -35.72 22.32 19.72
CA SER A 658 -36.13 23.64 19.20
C SER A 658 -35.24 24.81 19.61
N ASN A 659 -34.61 24.76 20.79
CA ASN A 659 -33.88 25.91 21.36
C ASN A 659 -32.42 25.59 21.72
N ASP A 660 -32.05 24.31 21.81
CA ASP A 660 -30.74 23.87 22.28
C ASP A 660 -30.29 22.58 21.58
N ILE A 661 -29.01 22.23 21.77
CA ILE A 661 -28.41 20.97 21.32
C ILE A 661 -27.64 20.35 22.48
N ASN A 662 -27.99 19.12 22.84
CA ASN A 662 -27.27 18.31 23.83
C ASN A 662 -26.24 17.42 23.13
N PHE A 663 -25.05 17.32 23.72
CA PHE A 663 -23.93 16.51 23.24
C PHE A 663 -23.46 15.60 24.37
N THR A 664 -23.56 14.28 24.17
CA THR A 664 -23.29 13.26 25.18
C THR A 664 -22.23 12.29 24.65
N ALA A 665 -21.05 12.26 25.27
CA ALA A 665 -19.99 11.31 24.93
C ALA A 665 -20.04 10.07 25.82
N ILE A 666 -20.14 8.88 25.22
CA ILE A 666 -20.18 7.59 25.95
C ILE A 666 -18.98 6.70 25.59
N ASP A 667 -18.63 5.77 26.49
CA ASP A 667 -17.61 4.74 26.30
C ASP A 667 -18.21 3.36 25.88
N PRO A 668 -17.40 2.32 25.59
CA PRO A 668 -17.89 0.99 25.21
C PRO A 668 -18.75 0.27 26.25
N PHE A 669 -18.71 0.69 27.51
CA PHE A 669 -19.54 0.14 28.59
C PHE A 669 -20.84 0.94 28.80
N GLY A 670 -20.99 2.08 28.11
CA GLY A 670 -22.11 3.00 28.24
C GLY A 670 -21.91 4.05 29.34
N ASN A 671 -20.70 4.21 29.89
CA ASN A 671 -20.41 5.24 30.89
C ASN A 671 -20.35 6.63 30.23
N LEU A 672 -20.81 7.64 30.95
CA LEU A 672 -20.70 9.04 30.54
C LEU A 672 -19.25 9.54 30.66
N LEU A 673 -18.65 9.93 29.54
CA LEU A 673 -17.32 10.56 29.49
C LEU A 673 -17.40 12.08 29.59
N ASP A 674 -18.39 12.70 28.93
CA ASP A 674 -18.60 14.14 28.89
C ASP A 674 -20.04 14.47 28.47
N GLN A 675 -20.55 15.60 28.93
CA GLN A 675 -21.84 16.14 28.49
C GLN A 675 -21.75 17.66 28.39
N VAL A 676 -22.36 18.24 27.36
CA VAL A 676 -22.54 19.69 27.23
C VAL A 676 -23.85 20.01 26.53
N ASN A 677 -24.44 21.14 26.88
CA ASN A 677 -25.64 21.70 26.29
C ASN A 677 -25.28 23.06 25.65
N LEU A 678 -25.74 23.32 24.43
CA LEU A 678 -25.52 24.57 23.69
C LEU A 678 -26.87 25.23 23.41
N ASN A 679 -27.01 26.51 23.78
CA ASN A 679 -28.18 27.38 23.54
C ASN A 679 -27.74 28.54 22.64
#